data_AF-A0A5Q4EMI8-F1
#
_entry.id   AF-A0A5Q4EMI8-F1
#
_cell.length_a   1.000
_cell.length_b   1.000
_cell.length_c   1.000
_cell.angle_alpha   90.00
_cell.angle_beta   90.00
_cell.angle_gamma   90.00
#
_symmetry.space_group_name_H-M   'P 1'
#
loop_
_entity.id
_entity.type
_entity.pdbx_description
1 polymer ?
#
loop_
_entity_poly.entity_id
_entity_poly.type
_entity_poly.pdbx_seq_one_letter_code
_entity_poly.pdbx_strand_id
1 'polypeptide(L)'
;MWDADPLRLVPWRQSYSVLGICQYDFRWRPVAPPPGAGETSALIRQRDARPFEIVSEFSPTGDQPGAIAELSQRLGPPGSALAPGSAPGNASTACLLGATGTGKTFTMAHTIRNLKKPTLIISHNKTLAAQLYEEMRDLFPHNAVSYFVSYYDYYQPEAYIPQRDIYIEKDASRNDDLDRLRLAATSSLMSRDDVIIVASVSCIFGLGSPDEYRKKVISLTRGAMINRRELLLALNDMQYQRNEMEFTRGRYRVRGDTIEVHPAYEQFAVRLGLFGDEIESIQLINPVTGESLAEEKQFFLYPAVHYVMPEDQLQTALESIRTELDQQVMHLRSEGKLLEAQRLLARTKYDLEMIEEVGYCSGIENYSRHLDGRPPGAKPYSLLDYFDYTPSATNSSSHRTQNSEHRTPSWLCIIDESHVTIPQIRAMYNGDRARKQVLVDHGFRLPSALDNRPLRFEEFEAVVPQLLFVSATPGPYELERTGGDVVEQIIRPTGLVDPEIEIHPARGQVADLMERCRKRAEQGERTLVTALTKRLCEDLSTYLHEQGLRVRYLHSEIETLDRMEILRDLRTGEFDVLVGVNLLREGLDLPEVSLVCILDADKEGFLRSATSLIQQMGRAARNVHSKVVMYADKVTPAMQAAIDETERRREKQLAYNIEHGITPTTIRSAIKRGLELELRAQRTAREAVLSDEPAYEKAELVRMLEEEMLAAAERLEFEKAARLRDQVKSLQALPDAGADDEKMRRSDVEKKATPGGGRKKPGTPGKRKFR
;
A
#
# COMPACT_ATOMS: atom_id res chain seq x y z
N MET A 1 47.18 51.48 -13.55
CA MET A 1 47.89 52.69 -14.00
C MET A 1 46.90 53.43 -14.89
N TRP A 2 46.49 54.63 -14.45
CA TRP A 2 45.58 55.61 -15.08
C TRP A 2 44.09 55.19 -15.12
N ASP A 3 43.27 55.60 -14.13
CA ASP A 3 42.59 56.92 -13.95
C ASP A 3 41.43 57.10 -14.94
N ALA A 4 40.23 57.61 -14.64
CA ALA A 4 39.50 57.99 -13.42
C ALA A 4 38.02 58.25 -13.86
N ASP A 5 37.05 57.89 -12.99
CA ASP A 5 35.76 58.52 -12.59
C ASP A 5 35.17 59.78 -13.33
N PRO A 6 33.94 60.31 -13.06
CA PRO A 6 32.61 59.76 -12.66
C PRO A 6 31.35 60.48 -13.29
N LEU A 7 30.12 60.01 -12.92
CA LEU A 7 28.87 60.75 -12.61
C LEU A 7 27.85 61.27 -13.69
N ARG A 8 26.56 60.90 -13.44
CA ARG A 8 25.23 61.61 -13.59
C ARG A 8 24.18 60.76 -14.37
N LEU A 9 23.05 60.22 -13.86
CA LEU A 9 21.88 60.74 -13.10
C LEU A 9 21.32 62.02 -13.75
N VAL A 10 20.08 62.19 -14.28
CA VAL A 10 18.70 61.70 -14.00
C VAL A 10 17.81 61.96 -15.29
N PRO A 11 16.45 62.06 -15.27
CA PRO A 11 15.46 61.14 -15.88
C PRO A 11 14.71 61.69 -17.12
N TRP A 12 13.89 60.86 -17.77
CA TRP A 12 12.82 61.35 -18.66
C TRP A 12 11.46 60.74 -18.28
N ARG A 13 10.54 61.62 -17.88
CA ARG A 13 9.08 61.43 -17.86
C ARG A 13 8.44 62.55 -18.69
N GLN A 14 7.26 62.26 -19.22
CA GLN A 14 6.27 63.14 -19.88
C GLN A 14 6.55 63.46 -21.35
N SER A 15 5.58 63.52 -22.28
CA SER A 15 4.14 63.24 -22.34
C SER A 15 3.74 63.50 -23.79
N TYR A 16 2.97 62.63 -24.46
CA TYR A 16 2.07 63.04 -25.55
C TYR A 16 0.86 62.10 -25.58
N SER A 17 -0.30 62.70 -25.32
CA SER A 17 -1.65 62.15 -25.49
C SER A 17 -2.30 62.72 -26.77
N VAL A 18 -3.47 62.16 -27.13
CA VAL A 18 -4.51 62.61 -28.12
C VAL A 18 -4.39 61.81 -29.45
N LEU A 19 -5.24 60.84 -29.85
CA LEU A 19 -6.70 60.59 -29.93
C LEU A 19 -6.91 59.05 -30.12
N GLY A 20 -7.99 58.32 -29.82
CA GLY A 20 -9.32 58.56 -29.29
C GLY A 20 -10.17 57.27 -29.49
N ILE A 21 -11.02 56.95 -28.48
CA ILE A 21 -12.29 56.21 -28.57
C ILE A 21 -12.24 54.67 -28.78
N CYS A 22 -12.39 53.91 -27.69
CA CYS A 22 -13.57 53.06 -27.46
C CYS A 22 -13.60 52.60 -25.99
N GLN A 23 -14.64 52.98 -25.26
CA GLN A 23 -14.88 52.63 -23.85
C GLN A 23 -15.40 51.20 -23.75
N TYR A 24 -14.73 50.35 -22.96
CA TYR A 24 -15.39 49.29 -22.19
C TYR A 24 -14.82 49.30 -20.76
N ASP A 25 -15.69 49.64 -19.83
CA ASP A 25 -15.45 49.78 -18.39
C ASP A 25 -15.40 48.37 -17.76
N PHE A 26 -14.21 47.76 -17.65
CA PHE A 26 -14.03 46.52 -16.88
C PHE A 26 -13.75 46.86 -15.41
N ARG A 27 -14.82 47.11 -14.66
CA ARG A 27 -14.78 46.98 -13.19
C ARG A 27 -14.69 45.50 -12.84
N TRP A 28 -13.49 45.03 -12.51
CA TRP A 28 -13.31 43.78 -11.78
C TRP A 28 -14.02 43.88 -10.43
N ARG A 29 -15.18 43.22 -10.32
CA ARG A 29 -15.74 42.86 -9.02
C ARG A 29 -15.07 41.57 -8.58
N PRO A 30 -14.56 41.45 -7.34
CA PRO A 30 -14.17 40.15 -6.81
C PRO A 30 -15.39 39.22 -6.88
N VAL A 31 -15.22 38.07 -7.53
CA VAL A 31 -16.22 37.01 -7.56
C VAL A 31 -16.34 36.50 -6.12
N ALA A 32 -17.50 36.72 -5.50
CA ALA A 32 -17.80 36.10 -4.21
C ALA A 32 -17.78 34.57 -4.39
N PRO A 33 -17.32 33.80 -3.38
CA PRO A 33 -17.44 32.35 -3.43
C PRO A 33 -18.91 31.97 -3.64
N PRO A 34 -19.21 30.85 -4.33
CA PRO A 34 -20.58 30.42 -4.56
C PRO A 34 -21.34 30.36 -3.21
N PRO A 35 -22.60 30.82 -3.17
CA PRO A 35 -23.39 30.81 -1.94
C PRO A 35 -23.54 29.35 -1.49
N GLY A 36 -22.86 28.98 -0.40
CA GLY A 36 -22.88 27.61 0.11
C GLY A 36 -21.57 27.10 0.72
N ALA A 37 -20.44 27.80 0.57
CA ALA A 37 -19.16 27.38 1.18
C ALA A 37 -19.20 27.33 2.74
N GLY A 38 -20.09 28.12 3.37
CA GLY A 38 -20.34 28.05 4.81
C GLY A 38 -21.30 26.94 5.22
N GLU A 39 -22.31 26.66 4.38
CA GLU A 39 -23.39 25.69 4.63
C GLU A 39 -22.99 24.24 4.31
N THR A 40 -22.05 24.02 3.39
CA THR A 40 -21.43 22.70 3.13
C THR A 40 -20.82 22.10 4.40
N SER A 41 -20.27 22.94 5.30
CA SER A 41 -19.72 22.47 6.57
C SER A 41 -20.80 22.12 7.61
N ALA A 42 -22.03 22.60 7.44
CA ALA A 42 -23.17 22.35 8.32
C ALA A 42 -23.98 21.13 7.88
N LEU A 43 -24.08 20.87 6.57
CA LEU A 43 -24.84 19.75 6.02
C LEU A 43 -24.10 18.40 6.07
N ILE A 44 -22.76 18.39 6.20
CA ILE A 44 -22.01 17.17 6.55
C ILE A 44 -22.39 16.64 7.95
N ARG A 45 -23.04 17.44 8.80
CA ARG A 45 -23.28 17.16 10.23
C ARG A 45 -24.51 16.30 10.55
N GLN A 46 -25.34 15.97 9.56
CA GLN A 46 -26.58 15.19 9.75
C GLN A 46 -26.49 13.79 9.14
N ARG A 47 -25.42 13.05 9.45
CA ARG A 47 -25.36 11.61 9.19
C ARG A 47 -25.42 10.88 10.52
N ASP A 48 -26.43 10.03 10.70
CA ASP A 48 -26.56 9.15 11.84
C ASP A 48 -25.24 8.37 12.03
N ALA A 49 -24.69 8.43 13.24
CA ALA A 49 -23.46 7.71 13.59
C ALA A 49 -23.65 6.22 13.32
N ARG A 50 -22.90 5.67 12.37
CA ARG A 50 -23.01 4.26 11.99
C ARG A 50 -22.21 3.43 12.99
N PRO A 51 -22.81 2.44 13.67
CA PRO A 51 -22.05 1.60 14.57
C PRO A 51 -21.07 0.72 13.79
N PHE A 52 -19.90 0.44 14.38
CA PHE A 52 -19.05 -0.65 13.93
C PHE A 52 -19.80 -1.97 14.14
N GLU A 53 -19.98 -2.75 13.08
CA GLU A 53 -20.74 -4.01 13.08
C GLU A 53 -19.83 -5.16 12.68
N ILE A 54 -19.60 -6.08 13.63
CA ILE A 54 -18.81 -7.29 13.36
C ILE A 54 -19.76 -8.38 12.85
N VAL A 55 -19.49 -8.89 11.66
CA VAL A 55 -20.15 -10.06 11.08
C VAL A 55 -19.18 -11.25 11.15
N SER A 56 -19.51 -12.26 11.96
CA SER A 56 -18.70 -13.46 12.10
C SER A 56 -19.55 -14.63 12.58
N GLU A 57 -19.20 -15.85 12.16
CA GLU A 57 -19.74 -17.09 12.71
C GLU A 57 -19.09 -17.45 14.06
N PHE A 58 -17.96 -16.80 14.40
CA PHE A 58 -17.21 -17.04 15.61
C PHE A 58 -17.63 -16.08 16.72
N SER A 59 -17.46 -16.53 17.97
CA SER A 59 -17.59 -15.69 19.17
C SER A 59 -16.27 -15.68 19.93
N PRO A 60 -15.98 -14.62 20.74
CA PRO A 60 -14.76 -14.59 21.54
C PRO A 60 -14.66 -15.79 22.48
N THR A 61 -13.52 -16.48 22.45
CA THR A 61 -13.26 -17.71 23.24
C THR A 61 -11.88 -17.66 23.90
N GLY A 62 -11.61 -18.60 24.81
CA GLY A 62 -10.34 -18.61 25.54
C GLY A 62 -10.19 -17.37 26.41
N ASP A 63 -9.04 -16.72 26.29
CA ASP A 63 -8.72 -15.46 26.97
C ASP A 63 -9.13 -14.20 26.18
N GLN A 64 -9.67 -14.35 24.96
CA GLN A 64 -10.13 -13.22 24.15
C GLN A 64 -11.17 -12.35 24.88
N PRO A 65 -12.21 -12.88 25.57
CA PRO A 65 -13.20 -12.03 26.25
C PRO A 65 -12.57 -11.14 27.32
N GLY A 66 -11.64 -11.70 28.12
CA GLY A 66 -10.89 -10.96 29.14
C GLY A 66 -9.99 -9.89 28.51
N ALA A 67 -9.23 -10.27 27.49
CA ALA A 67 -8.37 -9.35 26.76
C ALA A 67 -9.15 -8.19 26.13
N ILE A 68 -10.28 -8.47 25.47
CA ILE A 68 -11.16 -7.45 24.87
C ILE A 68 -11.66 -6.48 25.93
N ALA A 69 -12.17 -6.99 27.06
CA ALA A 69 -12.71 -6.17 28.14
C ALA A 69 -11.64 -5.25 28.73
N GLU A 70 -10.46 -5.81 29.02
CA GLU A 70 -9.34 -5.09 29.59
C GLU A 70 -8.76 -4.03 28.63
N LEU A 71 -8.55 -4.37 27.36
CA LEU A 71 -8.11 -3.42 26.34
C LEU A 71 -9.12 -2.28 26.18
N SER A 72 -10.42 -2.60 26.13
CA SER A 72 -11.49 -1.59 26.02
C SER A 72 -11.51 -0.65 27.23
N GLN A 73 -11.20 -1.16 28.42
CA GLN A 73 -11.12 -0.36 29.65
C GLN A 73 -9.87 0.53 29.66
N ARG A 74 -8.69 -0.01 29.34
CA ARG A 74 -7.41 0.72 29.32
C ARG A 74 -7.40 1.84 28.26
N LEU A 75 -8.04 1.59 27.11
CA LEU A 75 -8.19 2.52 25.99
C LEU A 75 -9.50 3.34 26.06
N GLY A 76 -10.28 3.20 27.13
CA GLY A 76 -11.51 3.97 27.36
C GLY A 76 -11.25 5.47 27.60
N PRO A 77 -12.30 6.28 27.83
CA PRO A 77 -12.13 7.70 28.12
C PRO A 77 -11.23 7.94 29.36
N PRO A 78 -10.40 9.00 29.35
CA PRO A 78 -9.42 9.26 30.40
C PRO A 78 -10.10 9.37 31.77
N GLY A 79 -9.85 8.38 32.63
CA GLY A 79 -10.53 8.20 33.92
C GLY A 79 -10.69 6.73 34.32
N SER A 80 -10.70 5.80 33.35
CA SER A 80 -10.63 4.36 33.62
C SER A 80 -9.19 3.87 33.63
N ALA A 81 -8.62 3.73 34.83
CA ALA A 81 -7.32 3.08 35.10
C ALA A 81 -6.19 3.48 34.15
N LEU A 82 -5.64 4.68 34.33
CA LEU A 82 -4.31 4.98 33.81
C LEU A 82 -3.34 3.93 34.36
N ALA A 83 -2.62 3.25 33.47
CA ALA A 83 -1.46 2.46 33.88
C ALA A 83 -0.54 3.37 34.73
N PRO A 84 -0.09 2.92 35.92
CA PRO A 84 0.78 3.71 36.78
C PRO A 84 2.06 4.05 36.00
N GLY A 85 2.23 5.33 35.63
CA GLY A 85 3.40 5.80 34.86
C GLY A 85 3.07 6.71 33.67
N SER A 86 1.80 6.89 33.29
CA SER A 86 1.42 7.87 32.28
C SER A 86 1.54 9.30 32.85
N ALA A 87 2.60 10.00 32.47
CA ALA A 87 2.72 11.44 32.73
C ALA A 87 1.49 12.19 32.17
N PRO A 88 0.97 13.22 32.85
CA PRO A 88 -0.12 14.02 32.32
C PRO A 88 0.27 14.59 30.95
N GLY A 89 -0.47 14.19 29.90
CA GLY A 89 -0.22 14.56 28.51
C GLY A 89 0.18 13.42 27.56
N ASN A 90 0.41 12.20 28.06
CA ASN A 90 0.72 11.04 27.20
C ASN A 90 -0.54 10.32 26.67
N ALA A 91 -0.46 9.81 25.44
CA ALA A 91 -1.47 8.98 24.80
C ALA A 91 -1.87 7.78 25.68
N SER A 92 -3.17 7.47 25.77
CA SER A 92 -3.63 6.23 26.39
C SER A 92 -3.05 5.06 25.62
N THR A 93 -2.28 4.21 26.30
CA THR A 93 -1.47 3.17 25.68
C THR A 93 -1.78 1.82 26.31
N ALA A 94 -1.93 0.79 25.48
CA ALA A 94 -2.07 -0.59 25.92
C ALA A 94 -1.21 -1.52 25.03
N CYS A 95 -0.83 -2.67 25.56
CA CYS A 95 -0.09 -3.69 24.82
C CYS A 95 -0.81 -5.04 24.95
N LEU A 96 -1.22 -5.60 23.82
CA LEU A 96 -1.71 -6.96 23.70
C LEU A 96 -0.52 -7.90 23.44
N LEU A 97 -0.12 -8.65 24.47
CA LEU A 97 0.83 -9.75 24.37
C LEU A 97 0.09 -11.00 23.86
N GLY A 98 -0.10 -11.06 22.54
CA GLY A 98 -0.87 -12.09 21.88
C GLY A 98 0.02 -13.17 21.23
N ALA A 99 -0.08 -14.42 21.66
CA ALA A 99 0.64 -15.52 21.00
C ALA A 99 0.17 -15.75 19.56
N THR A 100 0.99 -16.39 18.73
CA THR A 100 0.62 -16.70 17.34
C THR A 100 -0.55 -17.68 17.31
N GLY A 101 -1.56 -17.38 16.48
CA GLY A 101 -2.74 -18.23 16.31
C GLY A 101 -3.84 -18.06 17.36
N THR A 102 -3.74 -17.09 18.28
CA THR A 102 -4.79 -16.83 19.30
C THR A 102 -5.93 -15.94 18.79
N GLY A 103 -5.92 -15.52 17.52
CA GLY A 103 -6.96 -14.66 16.95
C GLY A 103 -6.80 -13.17 17.30
N LYS A 104 -5.57 -12.64 17.27
CA LYS A 104 -5.28 -11.22 17.58
C LYS A 104 -6.13 -10.24 16.78
N THR A 105 -6.31 -10.47 15.48
CA THR A 105 -7.17 -9.63 14.61
C THR A 105 -8.61 -9.58 15.12
N PHE A 106 -9.15 -10.71 15.59
CA PHE A 106 -10.51 -10.77 16.12
C PHE A 106 -10.65 -9.96 17.43
N THR A 107 -9.67 -10.06 18.32
CA THR A 107 -9.57 -9.21 19.52
C THR A 107 -9.46 -7.72 19.16
N MET A 108 -8.65 -7.37 18.16
CA MET A 108 -8.54 -6.00 17.64
C MET A 108 -9.90 -5.50 17.15
N ALA A 109 -10.61 -6.29 16.32
CA ALA A 109 -11.93 -5.94 15.80
C ALA A 109 -12.95 -5.68 16.93
N HIS A 110 -13.02 -6.57 17.91
CA HIS A 110 -13.90 -6.38 19.07
C HIS A 110 -13.53 -5.14 19.90
N THR A 111 -12.24 -4.84 20.04
CA THR A 111 -11.76 -3.62 20.70
C THR A 111 -12.19 -2.36 19.93
N ILE A 112 -12.04 -2.35 18.60
CA ILE A 112 -12.51 -1.27 17.72
C ILE A 112 -14.01 -1.05 17.89
N ARG A 113 -14.80 -2.14 17.83
CA ARG A 113 -16.26 -2.09 17.98
C ARG A 113 -16.68 -1.51 19.33
N ASN A 114 -15.99 -1.88 20.41
CA ASN A 114 -16.31 -1.41 21.75
C ASN A 114 -15.95 0.08 21.94
N LEU A 115 -14.81 0.51 21.40
CA LEU A 115 -14.35 1.90 21.50
C LEU A 115 -15.12 2.85 20.57
N LYS A 116 -15.63 2.34 19.44
CA LYS A 116 -16.38 3.11 18.43
C LYS A 116 -15.60 4.31 17.91
N LYS A 117 -14.34 4.10 17.55
CA LYS A 117 -13.44 5.15 17.06
C LYS A 117 -12.92 4.82 15.67
N PRO A 118 -12.74 5.84 14.81
CA PRO A 118 -11.92 5.68 13.62
C PRO A 118 -10.57 5.06 14.00
N THR A 119 -10.13 4.06 13.24
CA THR A 119 -8.94 3.28 13.61
C THR A 119 -7.93 3.23 12.48
N LEU A 120 -6.67 3.51 12.78
CA LEU A 120 -5.52 3.27 11.92
C LEU A 120 -4.80 2.01 12.40
N ILE A 121 -4.63 1.01 11.54
CA ILE A 121 -3.84 -0.19 11.80
C ILE A 121 -2.57 -0.09 10.96
N ILE A 122 -1.39 -0.06 11.58
CA ILE A 122 -0.10 0.01 10.89
C ILE A 122 0.56 -1.36 10.94
N SER A 123 0.92 -1.91 9.77
CA SER A 123 1.73 -3.11 9.64
C SER A 123 3.03 -2.83 8.88
N HIS A 124 4.09 -3.58 9.20
CA HIS A 124 5.44 -3.30 8.71
C HIS A 124 5.70 -3.73 7.26
N ASN A 125 4.81 -4.51 6.66
CA ASN A 125 4.95 -4.98 5.29
C ASN A 125 3.59 -5.01 4.54
N LYS A 126 3.64 -4.95 3.20
CA LYS A 126 2.43 -4.87 2.36
C LYS A 126 1.60 -6.16 2.40
N THR A 127 2.25 -7.33 2.53
CA THR A 127 1.57 -8.64 2.55
C THR A 127 0.69 -8.80 3.79
N LEU A 128 1.22 -8.52 4.99
CA LEU A 128 0.45 -8.51 6.24
C LEU A 128 -0.61 -7.42 6.25
N ALA A 129 -0.30 -6.23 5.73
CA ALA A 129 -1.28 -5.16 5.61
C ALA A 129 -2.46 -5.58 4.71
N ALA A 130 -2.20 -6.27 3.60
CA ALA A 130 -3.24 -6.80 2.73
C ALA A 130 -4.09 -7.87 3.42
N GLN A 131 -3.46 -8.81 4.15
CA GLN A 131 -4.15 -9.83 4.93
C GLN A 131 -5.06 -9.20 6.01
N LEU A 132 -4.54 -8.26 6.79
CA LEU A 132 -5.32 -7.54 7.79
C LEU A 132 -6.46 -6.73 7.17
N TYR A 133 -6.24 -6.13 5.99
CA TYR A 133 -7.29 -5.44 5.26
C TYR A 133 -8.42 -6.39 4.83
N GLU A 134 -8.09 -7.56 4.29
CA GLU A 134 -9.07 -8.59 3.94
C GLU A 134 -9.83 -9.10 5.18
N GLU A 135 -9.11 -9.45 6.25
CA GLU A 135 -9.72 -9.91 7.51
C GLU A 135 -10.65 -8.85 8.11
N MET A 136 -10.22 -7.59 8.15
CA MET A 136 -11.06 -6.50 8.66
C MET A 136 -12.26 -6.23 7.76
N ARG A 137 -12.11 -6.35 6.43
CA ARG A 137 -13.23 -6.20 5.49
C ARG A 137 -14.26 -7.31 5.63
N ASP A 138 -13.80 -8.55 5.83
CA ASP A 138 -14.67 -9.71 6.08
C ASP A 138 -15.39 -9.54 7.43
N LEU A 139 -14.71 -9.03 8.46
CA LEU A 139 -15.30 -8.78 9.78
C LEU A 139 -16.24 -7.57 9.82
N PHE A 140 -15.98 -6.51 9.05
CA PHE A 140 -16.75 -5.26 9.03
C PHE A 140 -17.32 -4.94 7.63
N PRO A 141 -18.17 -5.79 7.05
CA PRO A 141 -18.66 -5.63 5.68
C PRO A 141 -19.58 -4.41 5.48
N HIS A 142 -20.09 -3.84 6.58
CA HIS A 142 -21.00 -2.69 6.56
C HIS A 142 -20.32 -1.35 6.90
N ASN A 143 -19.04 -1.39 7.30
CA ASN A 143 -18.24 -0.21 7.64
C ASN A 143 -17.18 0.11 6.57
N ALA A 144 -16.55 1.28 6.68
CA ALA A 144 -15.55 1.71 5.71
C ALA A 144 -14.16 1.16 6.07
N VAL A 145 -13.87 -0.06 5.61
CA VAL A 145 -12.52 -0.64 5.68
C VAL A 145 -11.73 -0.21 4.45
N SER A 146 -10.62 0.48 4.66
CA SER A 146 -9.79 1.07 3.61
C SER A 146 -8.34 0.59 3.69
N TYR A 147 -7.63 0.67 2.56
CA TYR A 147 -6.25 0.22 2.42
C TYR A 147 -5.32 1.37 2.00
N PHE A 148 -4.24 1.59 2.74
CA PHE A 148 -3.33 2.72 2.52
C PHE A 148 -1.85 2.30 2.54
N VAL A 149 -1.32 1.95 1.37
CA VAL A 149 0.09 1.61 1.19
C VAL A 149 0.73 2.47 0.11
N SER A 150 2.05 2.35 -0.08
CA SER A 150 2.70 2.97 -1.23
C SER A 150 2.07 2.48 -2.53
N TYR A 151 1.63 3.42 -3.35
CA TYR A 151 1.10 3.18 -4.69
C TYR A 151 2.17 2.87 -5.75
N TYR A 152 3.43 2.69 -5.36
CA TYR A 152 4.48 2.29 -6.28
C TYR A 152 4.60 0.76 -6.29
N ASP A 153 4.55 0.18 -7.48
CA ASP A 153 4.94 -1.22 -7.73
C ASP A 153 6.46 -1.35 -7.64
N TYR A 154 7.15 -0.42 -8.30
CA TYR A 154 8.61 -0.25 -8.25
C TYR A 154 8.93 1.21 -7.91
N TYR A 155 9.93 1.41 -7.05
CA TYR A 155 10.40 2.74 -6.68
C TYR A 155 11.89 2.75 -6.41
N GLN A 156 12.62 3.50 -7.21
CA GLN A 156 14.01 3.85 -7.03
C GLN A 156 14.10 5.33 -6.65
N PRO A 157 14.54 5.65 -5.42
CA PRO A 157 14.70 7.03 -5.02
C PRO A 157 15.87 7.70 -5.73
N GLU A 158 15.76 9.02 -5.92
CA GLU A 158 16.90 9.86 -6.29
C GLU A 158 18.03 9.71 -5.26
N ALA A 159 19.26 9.45 -5.70
CA ALA A 159 20.40 9.31 -4.79
C ALA A 159 21.70 9.71 -5.48
N TYR A 160 22.72 10.02 -4.68
CA TYR A 160 24.07 10.25 -5.16
C TYR A 160 25.05 9.43 -4.32
N ILE A 161 25.98 8.75 -4.98
CA ILE A 161 27.02 7.92 -4.36
C ILE A 161 28.37 8.62 -4.55
N PRO A 162 28.83 9.41 -3.55
CA PRO A 162 30.03 10.25 -3.71
C PRO A 162 31.29 9.45 -4.04
N GLN A 163 31.43 8.23 -3.48
CA GLN A 163 32.61 7.39 -3.69
C GLN A 163 32.82 6.95 -5.14
N ARG A 164 31.75 6.95 -5.94
CA ARG A 164 31.78 6.56 -7.36
C ARG A 164 31.40 7.70 -8.30
N ASP A 165 31.04 8.86 -7.78
CA ASP A 165 30.46 9.99 -8.52
C ASP A 165 29.26 9.56 -9.41
N ILE A 166 28.40 8.69 -8.88
CA ILE A 166 27.22 8.19 -9.59
C ILE A 166 25.98 8.88 -9.05
N TYR A 167 25.30 9.63 -9.92
CA TYR A 167 23.95 10.11 -9.69
C TYR A 167 22.94 9.07 -10.18
N ILE A 168 21.97 8.76 -9.33
CA ILE A 168 20.89 7.82 -9.59
C ILE A 168 19.61 8.64 -9.74
N GLU A 169 19.03 8.57 -10.93
CA GLU A 169 17.74 9.20 -11.21
C GLU A 169 16.60 8.51 -10.48
N LYS A 170 15.55 9.29 -10.20
CA LYS A 170 14.29 8.76 -9.70
C LYS A 170 13.62 7.98 -10.83
N ASP A 171 13.32 6.71 -10.56
CA ASP A 171 12.52 5.88 -11.44
C ASP A 171 11.41 5.20 -10.63
N ALA A 172 10.19 5.19 -11.15
CA ALA A 172 9.05 4.66 -10.41
C ALA A 172 7.92 4.24 -11.33
N SER A 173 7.27 3.12 -10.98
CA SER A 173 6.04 2.65 -11.60
C SER A 173 4.89 2.77 -10.62
N ARG A 174 3.86 3.54 -11.00
CA ARG A 174 2.65 3.73 -10.19
C ARG A 174 1.62 2.64 -10.49
N ASN A 175 0.96 2.19 -9.44
CA ASN A 175 -0.16 1.28 -9.48
C ASN A 175 -1.46 2.06 -9.27
N ASP A 176 -2.29 2.06 -10.31
CA ASP A 176 -3.52 2.83 -10.33
C ASP A 176 -4.57 2.34 -9.32
N ASP A 177 -4.64 1.03 -9.07
CA ASP A 177 -5.60 0.49 -8.10
C ASP A 177 -5.17 0.83 -6.67
N LEU A 178 -3.87 0.83 -6.37
CA LEU A 178 -3.36 1.27 -5.06
C LEU A 178 -3.57 2.78 -4.85
N ASP A 179 -3.36 3.60 -5.87
CA ASP A 179 -3.63 5.05 -5.83
C ASP A 179 -5.12 5.33 -5.57
N ARG A 180 -6.03 4.61 -6.25
CA ARG A 180 -7.48 4.65 -5.99
C ARG A 180 -7.80 4.31 -4.54
N LEU A 181 -7.23 3.23 -4.00
CA LEU A 181 -7.47 2.81 -2.61
C LEU A 181 -6.98 3.85 -1.60
N ARG A 182 -5.85 4.53 -1.87
CA ARG A 182 -5.37 5.63 -1.02
C ARG A 182 -6.32 6.81 -1.02
N LEU A 183 -6.83 7.22 -2.19
CA LEU A 183 -7.80 8.30 -2.31
C LEU A 183 -9.12 7.94 -1.61
N ALA A 184 -9.57 6.68 -1.75
CA ALA A 184 -10.74 6.14 -1.05
C ALA A 184 -10.59 6.17 0.48
N ALA A 185 -9.39 5.89 1.00
CA ALA A 185 -9.11 5.97 2.44
C ALA A 185 -9.26 7.40 2.97
N THR A 186 -8.69 8.38 2.27
CA THR A 186 -8.80 9.80 2.66
C THR A 186 -10.20 10.36 2.49
N SER A 187 -10.94 9.96 1.45
CA SER A 187 -12.35 10.38 1.28
C SER A 187 -13.27 9.72 2.31
N SER A 188 -12.99 8.48 2.73
CA SER A 188 -13.71 7.79 3.81
C SER A 188 -13.57 8.55 5.13
N LEU A 189 -12.35 8.93 5.51
CA LEU A 189 -12.11 9.74 6.73
C LEU A 189 -12.87 11.06 6.72
N MET A 190 -13.03 11.70 5.56
CA MET A 190 -13.72 12.98 5.44
C MET A 190 -15.25 12.85 5.46
N SER A 191 -15.78 11.64 5.21
CA SER A 191 -17.21 11.42 4.97
C SER A 191 -17.94 10.64 6.06
N ARG A 192 -17.22 9.86 6.88
CA ARG A 192 -17.75 8.87 7.81
C ARG A 192 -16.87 8.71 9.05
N ASP A 193 -17.45 8.29 10.17
CA ASP A 193 -16.75 8.01 11.43
C ASP A 193 -16.48 6.51 11.67
N ASP A 194 -17.18 5.63 10.95
CA ASP A 194 -17.01 4.19 11.00
C ASP A 194 -15.90 3.67 10.06
N VAL A 195 -14.70 4.24 10.21
CA VAL A 195 -13.56 4.01 9.29
C VAL A 195 -12.45 3.20 9.96
N ILE A 196 -11.99 2.15 9.28
CA ILE A 196 -10.78 1.39 9.62
C ILE A 196 -9.83 1.51 8.45
N ILE A 197 -8.63 2.06 8.66
CA ILE A 197 -7.59 2.08 7.63
C ILE A 197 -6.49 1.12 8.02
N VAL A 198 -6.22 0.14 7.16
CA VAL A 198 -5.02 -0.69 7.25
C VAL A 198 -3.94 -0.07 6.37
N ALA A 199 -2.80 0.25 6.97
CA ALA A 199 -1.74 1.00 6.32
C ALA A 199 -0.36 0.37 6.52
N SER A 200 0.55 0.65 5.58
CA SER A 200 1.98 0.52 5.84
C SER A 200 2.53 1.80 6.48
N VAL A 201 3.85 1.86 6.68
CA VAL A 201 4.54 3.12 7.02
C VAL A 201 4.30 4.25 6.00
N SER A 202 3.63 4.01 4.87
CA SER A 202 3.18 5.11 4.00
C SER A 202 2.28 6.13 4.72
N CYS A 203 1.62 5.76 5.81
CA CYS A 203 0.76 6.68 6.57
C CYS A 203 1.51 7.85 7.22
N ILE A 204 2.83 7.73 7.47
CA ILE A 204 3.67 8.78 8.05
C ILE A 204 4.39 9.64 7.00
N PHE A 205 4.17 9.38 5.71
CA PHE A 205 4.74 10.18 4.62
C PHE A 205 3.83 11.37 4.29
N GLY A 206 4.43 12.38 3.66
CA GLY A 206 3.76 13.60 3.22
C GLY A 206 2.49 13.33 2.41
N LEU A 207 1.42 14.03 2.78
CA LEU A 207 0.20 14.24 1.99
C LEU A 207 -0.07 15.75 1.89
N GLY A 208 -0.98 16.13 1.00
CA GLY A 208 -1.48 17.51 0.98
C GLY A 208 -2.25 17.85 2.25
N SER A 209 -2.45 19.15 2.48
CA SER A 209 -3.21 19.63 3.65
C SER A 209 -4.63 19.05 3.64
N PRO A 210 -5.08 18.40 4.74
CA PRO A 210 -6.45 17.91 4.85
C PRO A 210 -7.49 19.03 4.74
N ASP A 211 -7.16 20.24 5.21
CA ASP A 211 -8.00 21.42 5.10
C ASP A 211 -8.20 21.85 3.65
N GLU A 212 -7.12 21.94 2.87
CA GLU A 212 -7.19 22.30 1.45
C GLU A 212 -7.92 21.22 0.64
N TYR A 213 -7.63 19.96 0.93
CA TYR A 213 -8.33 18.82 0.33
C TYR A 213 -9.84 18.89 0.58
N ARG A 214 -10.25 19.24 1.82
CA ARG A 214 -11.66 19.38 2.20
C ARG A 214 -12.34 20.59 1.57
N LYS A 215 -11.65 21.74 1.47
CA LYS A 215 -12.20 22.96 0.85
C LYS A 215 -12.54 22.77 -0.63
N LYS A 216 -11.85 21.87 -1.31
CA LYS A 216 -12.06 21.56 -2.73
C LYS A 216 -13.13 20.47 -2.96
N VAL A 217 -13.82 19.99 -1.93
CA VAL A 217 -14.92 19.01 -2.10
C VAL A 217 -16.16 19.71 -2.67
N ILE A 218 -16.69 19.18 -3.77
CA ILE A 218 -17.94 19.66 -4.38
C ILE A 218 -19.10 18.80 -3.88
N SER A 219 -20.15 19.44 -3.36
CA SER A 219 -21.42 18.77 -3.08
C SER A 219 -22.36 18.93 -4.27
N LEU A 220 -22.81 17.80 -4.80
CA LEU A 220 -23.77 17.71 -5.88
C LEU A 220 -25.09 17.22 -5.28
N THR A 221 -26.16 18.01 -5.39
CA THR A 221 -27.46 17.68 -4.80
C THR A 221 -28.55 17.82 -5.86
N ARG A 222 -29.41 16.81 -5.96
CA ARG A 222 -30.56 16.84 -6.86
C ARG A 222 -31.48 18.03 -6.52
N GLY A 223 -31.88 18.79 -7.55
CA GLY A 223 -32.68 20.02 -7.43
C GLY A 223 -31.85 21.28 -7.14
N ALA A 224 -30.52 21.17 -6.99
CA ALA A 224 -29.67 22.35 -6.82
C ALA A 224 -29.39 23.04 -8.15
N MET A 225 -29.32 24.36 -8.12
CA MET A 225 -28.86 25.17 -9.24
C MET A 225 -27.33 25.14 -9.32
N ILE A 226 -26.77 24.84 -10.48
CA ILE A 226 -25.35 24.76 -10.75
C ILE A 226 -25.01 25.40 -12.10
N ASN A 227 -24.08 26.35 -12.08
CA ASN A 227 -23.54 26.89 -13.33
C ASN A 227 -22.60 25.85 -13.95
N ARG A 228 -22.94 25.37 -15.15
CA ARG A 228 -22.16 24.36 -15.86
C ARG A 228 -20.69 24.76 -16.03
N ARG A 229 -20.40 25.99 -16.42
CA ARG A 229 -19.01 26.45 -16.64
C ARG A 229 -18.23 26.46 -15.34
N GLU A 230 -18.83 26.91 -14.25
CA GLU A 230 -18.20 26.91 -12.93
C GLU A 230 -17.91 25.49 -12.44
N LEU A 231 -18.83 24.54 -12.64
CA LEU A 231 -18.58 23.13 -12.33
C LEU A 231 -17.39 22.58 -13.11
N LEU A 232 -17.29 22.86 -14.41
CA LEU A 232 -16.17 22.37 -15.23
C LEU A 232 -14.82 22.97 -14.80
N LEU A 233 -14.80 24.26 -14.41
CA LEU A 233 -13.60 24.90 -13.86
C LEU A 233 -13.23 24.28 -12.50
N ALA A 234 -14.21 24.03 -11.64
CA ALA A 234 -13.99 23.40 -10.34
C ALA A 234 -13.48 21.95 -10.49
N LEU A 235 -13.95 21.19 -11.48
CA LEU A 235 -13.40 19.87 -11.80
C LEU A 235 -11.92 19.95 -12.20
N ASN A 236 -11.53 20.94 -13.00
CA ASN A 236 -10.14 21.16 -13.39
C ASN A 236 -9.27 21.52 -12.17
N ASP A 237 -9.74 22.40 -11.28
CA ASP A 237 -9.07 22.74 -10.02
C ASP A 237 -8.86 21.50 -9.13
N MET A 238 -9.81 20.57 -9.16
CA MET A 238 -9.74 19.28 -8.46
C MET A 238 -8.88 18.23 -9.18
N GLN A 239 -8.20 18.62 -10.27
CA GLN A 239 -7.33 17.78 -11.11
C GLN A 239 -8.07 16.68 -11.89
N TYR A 240 -9.35 16.88 -12.20
CA TYR A 240 -10.06 16.03 -13.15
C TYR A 240 -9.80 16.47 -14.59
N GLN A 241 -9.45 15.52 -15.45
CA GLN A 241 -9.14 15.79 -16.85
C GLN A 241 -10.36 15.57 -17.75
N ARG A 242 -10.62 16.50 -18.66
CA ARG A 242 -11.66 16.29 -19.68
C ARG A 242 -11.18 15.29 -20.73
N ASN A 243 -11.89 14.19 -20.91
CA ASN A 243 -11.63 13.24 -21.99
C ASN A 243 -12.93 12.58 -22.49
N GLU A 244 -13.26 12.80 -23.76
CA GLU A 244 -14.49 12.26 -24.36
C GLU A 244 -14.33 10.83 -24.91
N MET A 245 -13.10 10.45 -25.27
CA MET A 245 -12.77 9.18 -25.90
C MET A 245 -12.51 8.10 -24.84
N GLU A 246 -11.59 8.36 -23.93
CA GLU A 246 -11.14 7.41 -22.91
C GLU A 246 -11.65 7.85 -21.53
N PHE A 247 -12.72 7.20 -21.08
CA PHE A 247 -13.39 7.48 -19.81
C PHE A 247 -12.86 6.60 -18.68
N THR A 248 -11.72 7.01 -18.14
CA THR A 248 -11.03 6.38 -17.01
C THR A 248 -11.11 7.23 -15.74
N ARG A 249 -10.62 6.69 -14.62
CA ARG A 249 -10.67 7.36 -13.30
C ARG A 249 -9.98 8.72 -13.32
N GLY A 250 -10.51 9.69 -12.57
CA GLY A 250 -9.97 11.05 -12.54
C GLY A 250 -10.29 11.84 -13.80
N ARG A 251 -11.24 11.38 -14.62
CA ARG A 251 -11.66 12.06 -15.85
C ARG A 251 -13.15 12.38 -15.85
N TYR A 252 -13.52 13.31 -16.71
CA TYR A 252 -14.91 13.64 -16.96
C TYR A 252 -15.17 13.85 -18.45
N ARG A 253 -16.42 13.64 -18.86
CA ARG A 253 -16.91 13.92 -20.21
C ARG A 253 -18.27 14.58 -20.17
N VAL A 254 -18.61 15.26 -21.25
CA VAL A 254 -19.85 16.01 -21.34
C VAL A 254 -20.56 15.65 -22.64
N ARG A 255 -21.84 15.27 -22.53
CA ARG A 255 -22.69 14.84 -23.66
C ARG A 255 -24.03 15.55 -23.57
N GLY A 256 -24.20 16.63 -24.33
CA GLY A 256 -25.40 17.48 -24.25
C GLY A 256 -25.52 18.11 -22.86
N ASP A 257 -26.60 17.76 -22.15
CA ASP A 257 -26.92 18.19 -20.79
C ASP A 257 -26.47 17.20 -19.71
N THR A 258 -25.78 16.13 -20.13
CA THR A 258 -25.25 15.12 -19.23
C THR A 258 -23.77 15.35 -18.98
N ILE A 259 -23.36 15.40 -17.72
CA ILE A 259 -21.95 15.42 -17.30
C ILE A 259 -21.65 14.10 -16.60
N GLU A 260 -20.68 13.34 -17.11
CA GLU A 260 -20.21 12.12 -16.46
C GLU A 260 -18.83 12.35 -15.89
N VAL A 261 -18.65 12.05 -14.62
CA VAL A 261 -17.37 12.15 -13.89
C VAL A 261 -17.04 10.77 -13.37
N HIS A 262 -15.82 10.27 -13.59
CA HIS A 262 -15.33 9.05 -12.96
C HIS A 262 -14.46 9.43 -11.76
N PRO A 263 -14.97 9.36 -10.51
CA PRO A 263 -14.20 9.73 -9.33
C PRO A 263 -12.91 8.92 -9.21
N ALA A 264 -11.81 9.56 -8.83
CA ALA A 264 -10.50 8.90 -8.77
C ALA A 264 -10.40 7.80 -7.68
N TYR A 265 -11.34 7.80 -6.73
CA TYR A 265 -11.43 6.89 -5.58
C TYR A 265 -12.49 5.78 -5.74
N GLU A 266 -13.38 5.87 -6.74
CA GLU A 266 -14.51 4.93 -6.90
C GLU A 266 -14.33 3.97 -8.08
N GLN A 267 -15.05 2.85 -8.03
CA GLN A 267 -15.17 1.91 -9.16
C GLN A 267 -16.33 2.27 -10.12
N PHE A 268 -17.32 3.01 -9.63
CA PHE A 268 -18.41 3.54 -10.43
C PHE A 268 -18.10 4.97 -10.90
N ALA A 269 -18.79 5.42 -11.94
CA ALA A 269 -18.82 6.81 -12.35
C ALA A 269 -20.14 7.47 -11.92
N VAL A 270 -20.15 8.80 -11.88
CA VAL A 270 -21.32 9.61 -11.52
C VAL A 270 -21.80 10.33 -12.78
N ARG A 271 -23.06 10.10 -13.14
CA ARG A 271 -23.76 10.78 -14.24
C ARG A 271 -24.70 11.83 -13.66
N LEU A 272 -24.49 13.08 -14.03
CA LEU A 272 -25.32 14.22 -13.69
C LEU A 272 -26.18 14.56 -14.90
N GLY A 273 -27.49 14.47 -14.76
CA GLY A 273 -28.45 15.00 -15.74
C GLY A 273 -28.82 16.44 -15.36
N LEU A 274 -28.60 17.38 -16.27
CA LEU A 274 -28.96 18.78 -16.08
C LEU A 274 -30.21 19.15 -16.87
N PHE A 275 -31.03 20.02 -16.31
CA PHE A 275 -32.10 20.73 -17.02
C PHE A 275 -31.86 22.23 -16.92
N GLY A 276 -31.26 22.82 -17.97
CA GLY A 276 -30.72 24.17 -17.88
C GLY A 276 -29.58 24.23 -16.86
N ASP A 277 -29.79 24.98 -15.78
CA ASP A 277 -28.84 25.11 -14.67
C ASP A 277 -29.25 24.25 -13.45
N GLU A 278 -30.29 23.41 -13.52
CA GLU A 278 -30.72 22.56 -12.40
C GLU A 278 -30.18 21.13 -12.52
N ILE A 279 -29.72 20.53 -11.42
CA ILE A 279 -29.38 19.10 -11.36
C ILE A 279 -30.67 18.27 -11.24
N GLU A 280 -31.14 17.72 -12.35
CA GLU A 280 -32.36 16.90 -12.40
C GLU A 280 -32.15 15.50 -11.79
N SER A 281 -30.99 14.89 -12.04
CA SER A 281 -30.67 13.54 -11.58
C SER A 281 -29.18 13.33 -11.29
N ILE A 282 -28.88 12.46 -10.33
CA ILE A 282 -27.53 11.99 -10.01
C ILE A 282 -27.57 10.46 -10.01
N GLN A 283 -26.92 9.84 -10.99
CA GLN A 283 -26.89 8.39 -11.16
C GLN A 283 -25.48 7.85 -10.95
N LEU A 284 -25.35 6.77 -10.20
CA LEU A 284 -24.13 5.97 -10.17
C LEU A 284 -24.20 5.00 -11.34
N ILE A 285 -23.17 4.99 -12.19
CA ILE A 285 -23.14 4.19 -13.42
C ILE A 285 -21.90 3.31 -13.47
N ASN A 286 -22.01 2.18 -14.16
CA ASN A 286 -20.83 1.42 -14.56
C ASN A 286 -20.05 2.22 -15.62
N PRO A 287 -18.75 2.51 -15.42
CA PRO A 287 -17.98 3.37 -16.34
C PRO A 287 -17.78 2.74 -17.74
N VAL A 288 -17.86 1.41 -17.85
CA VAL A 288 -17.68 0.66 -19.10
C VAL A 288 -19.01 0.48 -19.83
N THR A 289 -20.03 -0.06 -19.16
CA THR A 289 -21.32 -0.38 -19.82
C THR A 289 -22.27 0.82 -19.87
N GLY A 290 -22.09 1.82 -19.00
CA GLY A 290 -22.99 2.95 -18.85
C GLY A 290 -24.32 2.63 -18.15
N GLU A 291 -24.48 1.39 -17.68
CA GLU A 291 -25.66 0.92 -16.93
C GLU A 291 -25.79 1.68 -15.60
N SER A 292 -27.02 2.06 -15.26
CA SER A 292 -27.34 2.71 -13.99
C SER A 292 -27.35 1.69 -12.86
N LEU A 293 -26.46 1.87 -11.88
CA LEU A 293 -26.34 1.03 -10.69
C LEU A 293 -27.28 1.50 -9.58
N ALA A 294 -27.37 2.81 -9.39
CA ALA A 294 -28.21 3.44 -8.37
C ALA A 294 -28.50 4.90 -8.73
N GLU A 295 -29.54 5.48 -8.13
CA GLU A 295 -29.83 6.91 -8.18
C GLU A 295 -29.66 7.50 -6.79
N GLU A 296 -28.91 8.60 -6.69
CA GLU A 296 -28.55 9.24 -5.42
C GLU A 296 -29.18 10.63 -5.31
N LYS A 297 -29.54 11.03 -4.09
CA LYS A 297 -30.02 12.40 -3.84
C LYS A 297 -28.88 13.41 -3.75
N GLN A 298 -27.73 12.96 -3.27
CA GLN A 298 -26.57 13.80 -3.04
C GLN A 298 -25.29 12.99 -3.21
N PHE A 299 -24.29 13.58 -3.85
CA PHE A 299 -22.96 13.02 -4.01
C PHE A 299 -21.90 14.04 -3.61
N PHE A 300 -20.84 13.60 -2.93
CA PHE A 300 -19.69 14.43 -2.60
C PHE A 300 -18.51 14.01 -3.47
N LEU A 301 -18.10 14.91 -4.36
CA LEU A 301 -16.95 14.70 -5.23
C LEU A 301 -15.69 15.23 -4.55
N TYR A 302 -14.71 14.37 -4.32
CA TYR A 302 -13.41 14.72 -3.73
C TYR A 302 -12.34 14.94 -4.81
N PRO A 303 -11.24 15.67 -4.52
CA PRO A 303 -10.18 15.87 -5.50
C PRO A 303 -9.57 14.56 -6.05
N ALA A 304 -9.12 14.61 -7.30
CA ALA A 304 -8.54 13.44 -7.98
C ALA A 304 -7.14 13.08 -7.47
N VAL A 305 -6.50 13.98 -6.71
CA VAL A 305 -5.15 13.82 -6.15
C VAL A 305 -5.09 14.34 -4.72
N HIS A 306 -4.13 13.87 -3.92
CA HIS A 306 -3.92 14.35 -2.55
C HIS A 306 -3.30 15.75 -2.45
N TYR A 307 -2.57 16.19 -3.48
CA TYR A 307 -1.91 17.48 -3.51
C TYR A 307 -2.65 18.41 -4.46
N VAL A 308 -3.43 19.32 -3.90
CA VAL A 308 -4.13 20.36 -4.64
C VAL A 308 -3.62 21.69 -4.14
N MET A 309 -2.96 22.45 -5.00
CA MET A 309 -2.41 23.75 -4.66
C MET A 309 -3.30 24.86 -5.25
N PRO A 310 -3.65 25.90 -4.46
CA PRO A 310 -4.29 27.09 -4.97
C PRO A 310 -3.37 27.90 -5.89
N GLU A 311 -3.91 28.44 -6.99
CA GLU A 311 -3.14 29.19 -8.00
C GLU A 311 -2.53 30.50 -7.45
N ASP A 312 -3.20 31.12 -6.47
CA ASP A 312 -2.73 32.32 -5.76
C ASP A 312 -1.48 32.07 -4.90
N GLN A 313 -1.24 30.83 -4.47
CA GLN A 313 -0.07 30.45 -3.67
C GLN A 313 1.17 30.15 -4.53
N LEU A 314 0.98 29.78 -5.81
CA LEU A 314 2.06 29.35 -6.68
C LEU A 314 3.15 30.42 -6.85
N GLN A 315 2.76 31.68 -7.09
CA GLN A 315 3.72 32.77 -7.29
C GLN A 315 4.57 33.03 -6.03
N THR A 316 3.93 33.03 -4.86
CA THR A 316 4.62 33.17 -3.58
C THR A 316 5.61 32.02 -3.35
N ALA A 317 5.22 30.79 -3.70
CA ALA A 317 6.09 29.62 -3.61
C ALA A 317 7.31 29.75 -4.54
N LEU A 318 7.13 30.15 -5.79
CA LEU A 318 8.21 30.35 -6.76
C LEU A 318 9.22 31.42 -6.30
N GLU A 319 8.74 32.55 -5.77
CA GLU A 319 9.59 33.60 -5.19
C GLU A 319 10.40 33.09 -3.99
N SER A 320 9.79 32.28 -3.13
CA SER A 320 10.47 31.69 -1.98
C SER A 320 11.56 30.68 -2.38
N ILE A 321 11.32 29.87 -3.43
CA ILE A 321 12.31 28.95 -4.01
C ILE A 321 13.50 29.72 -4.60
N ARG A 322 13.23 30.78 -5.36
CA ARG A 322 14.28 31.66 -5.94
C ARG A 322 15.16 32.27 -4.86
N THR A 323 14.53 32.74 -3.79
CA THR A 323 15.24 33.35 -2.66
C THR A 323 16.17 32.34 -1.97
N GLU A 324 15.70 31.13 -1.69
CA GLU A 324 16.52 30.08 -1.10
C GLU A 324 17.64 29.64 -2.05
N LEU A 325 17.37 29.56 -3.35
CA LEU A 325 18.37 29.22 -4.37
C LEU A 325 19.53 30.21 -4.36
N ASP A 326 19.23 31.51 -4.39
CA ASP A 326 20.27 32.54 -4.41
C ASP A 326 21.14 32.49 -3.14
N GLN A 327 20.51 32.34 -1.97
CA GLN A 327 21.20 32.19 -0.69
C GLN A 327 22.11 30.96 -0.68
N GLN A 328 21.60 29.80 -1.10
CA GLN A 328 22.35 28.55 -1.08
C GLN A 328 23.51 28.56 -2.09
N VAL A 329 23.31 29.13 -3.27
CA VAL A 329 24.37 29.27 -4.28
C VAL A 329 25.49 30.20 -3.78
N MET A 330 25.15 31.31 -3.12
CA MET A 330 26.15 32.19 -2.50
C MET A 330 26.93 31.46 -1.39
N HIS A 331 26.24 30.69 -0.55
CA HIS A 331 26.86 29.90 0.51
C HIS A 331 27.85 28.87 -0.07
N LEU A 332 27.43 28.04 -1.03
CA LEU A 332 28.29 27.04 -1.67
C LEU A 332 29.52 27.67 -2.35
N ARG A 333 29.35 28.81 -3.02
CA ARG A 333 30.48 29.55 -3.63
C ARG A 333 31.47 30.06 -2.57
N SER A 334 30.97 30.54 -1.42
CA SER A 334 31.83 31.00 -0.33
C SER A 334 32.66 29.87 0.30
N GLU A 335 32.18 28.63 0.24
CA GLU A 335 32.90 27.42 0.68
C GLU A 335 33.84 26.84 -0.39
N GLY A 336 33.91 27.44 -1.58
CA GLY A 336 34.69 26.92 -2.71
C GLY A 336 34.04 25.75 -3.46
N LYS A 337 32.79 25.39 -3.15
CA LYS A 337 32.00 24.33 -3.80
C LYS A 337 31.38 24.82 -5.10
N LEU A 338 32.22 25.18 -6.07
CA LEU A 338 31.80 25.83 -7.32
C LEU A 338 30.98 24.90 -8.23
N LEU A 339 31.31 23.60 -8.26
CA LEU A 339 30.61 22.60 -9.05
C LEU A 339 29.20 22.37 -8.52
N GLU A 340 29.06 22.20 -7.21
CA GLU A 340 27.79 22.03 -6.51
C GLU A 340 26.90 23.27 -6.70
N ALA A 341 27.48 24.46 -6.59
CA ALA A 341 26.75 25.72 -6.82
C ALA A 341 26.22 25.83 -8.26
N GLN A 342 27.04 25.47 -9.26
CA GLN A 342 26.63 25.48 -10.67
C GLN A 342 25.54 24.43 -10.94
N ARG A 343 25.69 23.22 -10.38
CA ARG A 343 24.72 22.12 -10.50
C ARG A 343 23.37 22.52 -9.92
N LEU A 344 23.36 23.05 -8.70
CA LEU A 344 22.15 23.49 -8.01
C LEU A 344 21.43 24.59 -8.80
N LEU A 345 22.19 25.61 -9.24
CA LEU A 345 21.66 26.72 -10.03
C LEU A 345 20.99 26.26 -11.32
N ALA A 346 21.67 25.40 -12.10
CA ALA A 346 21.16 24.92 -13.37
C ALA A 346 19.88 24.10 -13.19
N ARG A 347 19.88 23.16 -12.23
CA ARG A 347 18.74 22.27 -12.00
C ARG A 347 17.54 23.02 -11.44
N THR A 348 17.71 23.83 -10.41
CA THR A 348 16.58 24.54 -9.79
C THR A 348 15.98 25.58 -10.73
N LYS A 349 16.77 26.23 -11.59
CA LYS A 349 16.22 27.14 -12.61
C LYS A 349 15.35 26.40 -13.64
N TYR A 350 15.82 25.25 -14.13
CA TYR A 350 15.03 24.42 -15.02
C TYR A 350 13.71 23.96 -14.35
N ASP A 351 13.78 23.51 -13.09
CA ASP A 351 12.57 23.13 -12.35
C ASP A 351 11.60 24.32 -12.18
N LEU A 352 12.10 25.52 -11.87
CA LEU A 352 11.28 26.74 -11.78
C LEU A 352 10.59 27.10 -13.11
N GLU A 353 11.32 27.05 -14.22
CA GLU A 353 10.77 27.30 -15.57
C GLU A 353 9.67 26.29 -15.91
N MET A 354 9.89 25.00 -15.60
CA MET A 354 8.90 23.95 -15.81
C MET A 354 7.64 24.14 -14.95
N ILE A 355 7.80 24.53 -13.68
CA ILE A 355 6.65 24.83 -12.81
C ILE A 355 5.88 26.05 -13.32
N GLU A 356 6.55 27.10 -13.81
CA GLU A 356 5.89 28.30 -14.31
C GLU A 356 5.12 28.08 -15.62
N GLU A 357 5.71 27.36 -16.57
CA GLU A 357 5.13 27.18 -17.90
C GLU A 357 4.14 26.00 -17.97
N VAL A 358 4.44 24.91 -17.25
CA VAL A 358 3.68 23.65 -17.32
C VAL A 358 2.86 23.39 -16.05
N GLY A 359 3.16 24.06 -14.94
CA GLY A 359 2.55 23.79 -13.64
C GLY A 359 3.13 22.55 -12.93
N TYR A 360 4.14 21.91 -13.51
CA TYR A 360 4.72 20.67 -13.01
C TYR A 360 6.18 20.49 -13.43
N CYS A 361 7.00 19.90 -12.56
CA CYS A 361 8.35 19.44 -12.88
C CYS A 361 8.60 18.02 -12.33
N SER A 362 9.60 17.33 -12.89
CA SER A 362 10.00 16.04 -12.33
C SER A 362 10.62 16.24 -10.94
N GLY A 363 10.11 15.50 -9.95
CA GLY A 363 10.58 15.65 -8.57
C GLY A 363 10.01 16.88 -7.85
N ILE A 364 8.85 17.39 -8.29
CA ILE A 364 8.16 18.54 -7.68
C ILE A 364 7.96 18.39 -6.16
N GLU A 365 7.89 17.15 -5.64
CA GLU A 365 7.77 16.89 -4.21
C GLU A 365 8.93 17.47 -3.39
N ASN A 366 10.11 17.70 -3.99
CA ASN A 366 11.26 18.31 -3.30
C ASN A 366 11.02 19.80 -2.96
N TYR A 367 9.99 20.42 -3.55
CA TYR A 367 9.55 21.77 -3.27
C TYR A 367 8.31 21.82 -2.37
N SER A 368 7.83 20.69 -1.86
CA SER A 368 6.55 20.59 -1.14
C SER A 368 6.39 21.60 -0.01
N ARG A 369 7.43 21.85 0.79
CA ARG A 369 7.39 22.87 1.85
C ARG A 369 7.08 24.26 1.32
N HIS A 370 7.72 24.66 0.21
CA HIS A 370 7.48 25.96 -0.42
C HIS A 370 6.07 26.04 -1.01
N LEU A 371 5.64 24.98 -1.68
CA LEU A 371 4.31 24.87 -2.29
C LEU A 371 3.19 24.90 -1.23
N ASP A 372 3.44 24.34 -0.05
CA ASP A 372 2.51 24.40 1.09
C ASP A 372 2.59 25.73 1.88
N GLY A 373 3.57 26.59 1.59
CA GLY A 373 3.84 27.80 2.37
C GLY A 373 4.24 27.54 3.83
N ARG A 374 4.79 26.35 4.14
CA ARG A 374 5.17 25.95 5.51
C ARG A 374 6.52 26.55 5.92
N PRO A 375 6.73 26.89 7.22
CA PRO A 375 8.04 27.33 7.69
C PRO A 375 9.08 26.19 7.62
N PRO A 376 10.39 26.49 7.49
CA PRO A 376 11.44 25.49 7.49
C PRO A 376 11.40 24.57 8.72
N GLY A 377 11.63 23.27 8.53
CA GLY A 377 11.59 22.27 9.58
C GLY A 377 10.19 21.86 10.04
N ALA A 378 9.12 22.50 9.55
CA ALA A 378 7.75 22.18 9.92
C ALA A 378 7.41 20.71 9.66
N LYS A 379 6.58 20.14 10.54
CA LYS A 379 6.00 18.81 10.35
C LYS A 379 5.22 18.77 9.01
N PRO A 380 5.42 17.74 8.17
CA PRO A 380 4.58 17.52 6.98
C PRO A 380 3.18 17.04 7.40
N TYR A 381 2.18 17.35 6.59
CA TYR A 381 0.88 16.69 6.71
C TYR A 381 1.00 15.23 6.29
N SER A 382 0.25 14.35 6.93
CA SER A 382 0.31 12.90 6.76
C SER A 382 -1.10 12.31 6.87
N LEU A 383 -1.24 10.99 6.69
CA LEU A 383 -2.55 10.35 6.87
C LEU A 383 -3.08 10.54 8.30
N LEU A 384 -2.19 10.60 9.29
CA LEU A 384 -2.59 10.78 10.69
C LEU A 384 -3.35 12.09 10.89
N ASP A 385 -2.95 13.15 10.18
CA ASP A 385 -3.63 14.45 10.25
C ASP A 385 -5.06 14.39 9.70
N TYR A 386 -5.35 13.49 8.73
CA TYR A 386 -6.70 13.33 8.19
C TYR A 386 -7.69 12.74 9.21
N PHE A 387 -7.22 11.98 10.21
CA PHE A 387 -8.08 11.43 11.27
C PHE A 387 -8.68 12.53 12.16
N ASP A 388 -8.00 13.67 12.30
CA ASP A 388 -8.50 14.81 13.08
C ASP A 388 -9.64 15.56 12.38
N TYR A 389 -9.86 15.25 11.10
CA TYR A 389 -10.95 15.79 10.28
C TYR A 389 -12.15 14.87 10.16
N THR A 390 -12.09 13.69 10.81
CA THR A 390 -13.20 12.75 10.81
C THR A 390 -14.45 13.35 11.45
N PRO A 391 -15.66 13.17 10.86
CA PRO A 391 -16.91 13.66 11.43
C PRO A 391 -17.28 12.98 12.76
N SER A 392 -16.63 13.31 13.89
CA SER A 392 -17.02 12.73 15.19
C SER A 392 -18.33 13.33 15.71
N ALA A 393 -19.20 12.47 16.27
CA ALA A 393 -20.44 12.85 16.97
C ALA A 393 -20.22 13.78 18.18
N THR A 394 -19.00 13.86 18.71
CA THR A 394 -18.64 14.78 19.81
C THR A 394 -18.45 16.24 19.37
N ASN A 395 -18.42 16.51 18.06
CA ASN A 395 -18.20 17.84 17.49
C ASN A 395 -19.45 18.75 17.45
N SER A 396 -20.42 18.51 18.34
CA SER A 396 -21.75 19.15 18.33
C SER A 396 -21.82 20.55 18.98
N SER A 397 -20.75 21.09 19.57
CA SER A 397 -20.85 22.44 20.16
C SER A 397 -20.59 23.56 19.14
N SER A 398 -21.68 24.29 18.86
CA SER A 398 -21.77 25.56 18.15
C SER A 398 -20.83 26.62 18.74
N HIS A 399 -19.67 26.86 18.13
CA HIS A 399 -18.99 28.17 17.97
C HIS A 399 -17.59 27.93 17.39
N ARG A 400 -17.47 27.96 16.06
CA ARG A 400 -16.16 28.03 15.39
C ARG A 400 -15.66 29.47 15.46
N THR A 401 -14.99 29.82 16.53
CA THR A 401 -14.09 31.00 16.53
C THR A 401 -12.70 30.53 16.13
N GLN A 402 -11.95 31.40 15.45
CA GLN A 402 -10.64 31.14 14.83
C GLN A 402 -9.50 30.76 15.81
N ASN A 403 -9.79 30.54 17.09
CA ASN A 403 -8.82 30.06 18.07
C ASN A 403 -8.92 28.53 18.20
N SER A 404 -8.25 27.87 17.26
CA SER A 404 -7.92 26.44 17.30
C SER A 404 -6.90 26.16 18.40
N GLU A 405 -7.33 25.89 19.64
CA GLU A 405 -6.37 25.40 20.64
C GLU A 405 -6.70 24.05 21.28
N HIS A 406 -7.95 23.61 21.46
CA HIS A 406 -8.21 22.29 22.09
C HIS A 406 -9.30 21.49 21.38
N ARG A 407 -8.99 20.92 20.20
CA ARG A 407 -9.66 19.69 19.74
C ARG A 407 -8.90 18.52 20.35
N THR A 408 -9.57 17.65 21.11
CA THR A 408 -8.94 16.40 21.56
C THR A 408 -9.18 15.35 20.46
N PRO A 409 -8.15 14.97 19.68
CA PRO A 409 -8.31 13.94 18.67
C PRO A 409 -8.73 12.62 19.33
N SER A 410 -9.70 11.93 18.71
CA SER A 410 -10.31 10.72 19.27
C SER A 410 -10.39 9.62 18.22
N TRP A 411 -9.23 9.06 17.87
CA TRP A 411 -9.07 7.90 17.02
C TRP A 411 -8.11 6.88 17.66
N LEU A 412 -8.09 5.64 17.19
CA LEU A 412 -7.23 4.59 17.71
C LEU A 412 -6.11 4.28 16.72
N CYS A 413 -4.87 4.20 17.19
CA CYS A 413 -3.76 3.62 16.41
C CYS A 413 -3.44 2.23 16.94
N ILE A 414 -3.52 1.22 16.08
CA ILE A 414 -3.07 -0.14 16.38
C ILE A 414 -1.78 -0.39 15.61
N ILE A 415 -0.74 -0.84 16.31
CA ILE A 415 0.53 -1.23 15.70
C ILE A 415 0.61 -2.75 15.71
N ASP A 416 0.36 -3.34 14.54
CA ASP A 416 0.55 -4.76 14.31
C ASP A 416 2.03 -5.12 14.27
N GLU A 417 2.39 -6.28 14.82
CA GLU A 417 3.76 -6.75 15.02
C GLU A 417 4.71 -5.63 15.51
N SER A 418 4.32 -4.97 16.60
CA SER A 418 4.91 -3.72 17.09
C SER A 418 6.44 -3.72 17.22
N HIS A 419 7.00 -4.84 17.67
CA HIS A 419 8.44 -5.06 17.83
C HIS A 419 9.26 -4.89 16.53
N VAL A 420 8.62 -4.98 15.35
CA VAL A 420 9.22 -4.68 14.03
C VAL A 420 8.71 -3.34 13.48
N THR A 421 7.41 -3.09 13.60
CA THR A 421 6.77 -1.89 13.02
C THR A 421 7.26 -0.59 13.66
N ILE A 422 7.48 -0.57 14.99
CA ILE A 422 7.99 0.62 15.69
C ILE A 422 9.42 1.00 15.26
N PRO A 423 10.41 0.06 15.26
CA PRO A 423 11.73 0.35 14.71
C PRO A 423 11.68 0.84 13.26
N GLN A 424 10.78 0.28 12.43
CA GLN A 424 10.64 0.69 11.05
C GLN A 424 10.13 2.14 10.94
N ILE A 425 9.06 2.51 11.67
CA ILE A 425 8.55 3.89 11.74
C ILE A 425 9.68 4.86 12.10
N ARG A 426 10.47 4.54 13.13
CA ARG A 426 11.62 5.36 13.56
C ARG A 426 12.71 5.47 12.49
N ALA A 427 12.97 4.40 11.74
CA ALA A 427 14.03 4.37 10.73
C ALA A 427 13.71 5.18 9.47
N MET A 428 12.43 5.36 9.11
CA MET A 428 12.02 6.01 7.85
C MET A 428 12.60 7.43 7.71
N TYR A 429 12.53 8.26 8.76
CA TYR A 429 13.09 9.61 8.74
C TYR A 429 14.62 9.60 8.60
N ASN A 430 15.30 8.74 9.36
CA ASN A 430 16.76 8.71 9.37
C ASN A 430 17.33 8.28 8.01
N GLY A 431 16.73 7.26 7.39
CA GLY A 431 17.13 6.81 6.05
C GLY A 431 16.88 7.87 4.98
N ASP A 432 15.70 8.51 5.01
CA ASP A 432 15.36 9.57 4.06
C ASP A 432 16.28 10.80 4.23
N ARG A 433 16.53 11.24 5.47
CA ARG A 433 17.43 12.35 5.77
C ARG A 433 18.85 12.07 5.34
N ALA A 434 19.40 10.89 5.63
CA ALA A 434 20.76 10.53 5.23
C ALA A 434 20.93 10.58 3.70
N ARG A 435 19.98 10.02 2.95
CA ARG A 435 19.98 10.06 1.48
C ARG A 435 19.88 11.48 0.95
N LYS A 436 18.95 12.29 1.45
CA LYS A 436 18.73 13.66 0.98
C LYS A 436 19.86 14.61 1.38
N GLN A 437 20.48 14.42 2.54
CA GLN A 437 21.60 15.25 2.99
C GLN A 437 22.75 15.17 1.97
N VAL A 438 23.07 13.98 1.47
CA VAL A 438 24.09 13.80 0.43
C VAL A 438 23.72 14.54 -0.86
N LEU A 439 22.45 14.53 -1.26
CA LEU A 439 21.99 15.30 -2.43
C LEU A 439 22.16 16.82 -2.22
N VAL A 440 21.84 17.32 -1.03
CA VAL A 440 21.98 18.74 -0.68
C VAL A 440 23.44 19.16 -0.62
N ASP A 441 24.28 18.38 0.07
CA ASP A 441 25.71 18.65 0.24
C ASP A 441 26.45 18.73 -1.09
N HIS A 442 26.01 17.94 -2.08
CA HIS A 442 26.55 17.92 -3.43
C HIS A 442 25.73 18.74 -4.44
N GLY A 443 24.86 19.65 -4.00
CA GLY A 443 24.17 20.61 -4.87
C GLY A 443 23.21 20.01 -5.89
N PHE A 444 22.66 18.82 -5.64
CA PHE A 444 21.57 18.25 -6.46
C PHE A 444 20.20 18.78 -6.07
N ARG A 445 20.00 19.17 -4.80
CA ARG A 445 18.74 19.70 -4.28
C ARG A 445 18.96 20.83 -3.28
N LEU A 446 17.96 21.70 -3.13
CA LEU A 446 17.93 22.74 -2.10
C LEU A 446 17.81 22.13 -0.69
N PRO A 447 18.26 22.83 0.37
CA PRO A 447 18.04 22.42 1.75
C PRO A 447 16.56 22.13 2.08
N SER A 448 15.63 22.87 1.49
CA SER A 448 14.18 22.64 1.60
C SER A 448 13.73 21.23 1.23
N ALA A 449 14.47 20.51 0.40
CA ALA A 449 14.13 19.13 0.05
C ALA A 449 14.13 18.21 1.27
N LEU A 450 14.88 18.54 2.33
CA LEU A 450 14.89 17.83 3.61
C LEU A 450 13.55 17.95 4.37
N ASP A 451 12.75 18.98 4.07
CA ASP A 451 11.42 19.19 4.67
C ASP A 451 10.32 18.39 3.95
N ASN A 452 10.62 17.82 2.77
CA ASN A 452 9.82 16.78 2.13
C ASN A 452 10.21 15.40 2.70
N ARG A 453 9.68 15.05 3.87
CA ARG A 453 10.15 13.89 4.65
C ARG A 453 8.98 13.11 5.25
N PRO A 454 9.19 11.88 5.73
CA PRO A 454 8.27 11.27 6.67
C PRO A 454 8.33 11.98 8.05
N LEU A 455 7.36 11.68 8.90
CA LEU A 455 7.35 12.12 10.29
C LEU A 455 8.60 11.60 11.04
N ARG A 456 9.12 12.43 11.94
CA ARG A 456 10.03 12.00 13.00
C ARG A 456 9.26 11.14 14.00
N PHE A 457 9.96 10.29 14.75
CA PHE A 457 9.30 9.41 15.70
C PHE A 457 8.55 10.20 16.80
N GLU A 458 9.15 11.30 17.25
CA GLU A 458 8.56 12.19 18.25
C GLU A 458 7.32 12.93 17.70
N GLU A 459 7.32 13.24 16.39
CA GLU A 459 6.15 13.82 15.72
C GLU A 459 5.02 12.79 15.58
N PHE A 460 5.34 11.52 15.33
CA PHE A 460 4.36 10.44 15.33
C PHE A 460 3.74 10.26 16.72
N GLU A 461 4.55 10.21 17.77
CA GLU A 461 4.07 10.07 19.16
C GLU A 461 3.17 11.23 19.59
N ALA A 462 3.48 12.46 19.17
CA ALA A 462 2.71 13.64 19.53
C ALA A 462 1.31 13.69 18.88
N VAL A 463 1.12 13.01 17.74
CA VAL A 463 -0.11 13.07 16.96
C VAL A 463 -1.08 11.93 17.33
N VAL A 464 -0.55 10.78 17.74
CA VAL A 464 -1.37 9.61 18.07
C VAL A 464 -2.03 9.78 19.44
N PRO A 465 -3.38 9.85 19.54
CA PRO A 465 -4.04 10.07 20.82
C PRO A 465 -4.19 8.79 21.66
N GLN A 466 -4.32 7.63 21.01
CA GLN A 466 -4.43 6.32 21.66
C GLN A 466 -3.68 5.27 20.88
N LEU A 467 -2.96 4.41 21.58
CA LEU A 467 -2.03 3.46 20.99
C LEU A 467 -2.23 2.06 21.56
N LEU A 468 -2.47 1.10 20.67
CA LEU A 468 -2.52 -0.33 20.99
C LEU A 468 -1.37 -1.03 20.28
N PHE A 469 -0.40 -1.51 21.06
CA PHE A 469 0.63 -2.41 20.54
C PHE A 469 0.09 -3.84 20.48
N VAL A 470 0.34 -4.53 19.37
CA VAL A 470 -0.04 -5.93 19.20
C VAL A 470 1.21 -6.72 18.81
N SER A 471 1.64 -7.64 19.67
CA SER A 471 2.79 -8.50 19.38
C SER A 471 2.82 -9.74 20.27
N ALA A 472 3.38 -10.84 19.77
CA ALA A 472 3.71 -12.01 20.59
C ALA A 472 4.97 -11.79 21.45
N THR A 473 5.76 -10.77 21.11
CA THR A 473 7.10 -10.47 21.64
C THR A 473 7.32 -8.96 21.67
N PRO A 474 6.59 -8.20 22.51
CA PRO A 474 6.72 -6.75 22.56
C PRO A 474 8.17 -6.30 22.76
N GLY A 475 8.57 -5.25 22.03
CA GLY A 475 9.90 -4.67 22.14
C GLY A 475 10.09 -3.81 23.40
N PRO A 476 11.32 -3.31 23.62
CA PRO A 476 11.63 -2.48 24.79
C PRO A 476 10.78 -1.21 24.89
N TYR A 477 10.49 -0.57 23.75
CA TYR A 477 9.72 0.68 23.72
C TYR A 477 8.27 0.46 24.16
N GLU A 478 7.65 -0.63 23.72
CA GLU A 478 6.28 -0.97 24.09
C GLU A 478 6.17 -1.25 25.58
N LEU A 479 7.10 -2.02 26.14
CA LEU A 479 7.15 -2.34 27.57
C LEU A 479 7.44 -1.09 28.42
N GLU A 480 8.33 -0.20 27.97
CA GLU A 480 8.57 1.08 28.64
C GLU A 480 7.31 1.94 28.68
N ARG A 481 6.59 2.04 27.55
CA ARG A 481 5.37 2.85 27.42
C ARG A 481 4.20 2.30 28.23
N THR A 482 4.14 1.00 28.47
CA THR A 482 3.11 0.39 29.32
C THR A 482 3.56 0.14 30.76
N GLY A 483 4.78 0.52 31.15
CA GLY A 483 5.32 0.22 32.47
C GLY A 483 5.48 -1.29 32.75
N GLY A 484 5.62 -2.08 31.69
CA GLY A 484 5.68 -3.55 31.74
C GLY A 484 4.31 -4.23 31.85
N ASP A 485 3.22 -3.45 31.97
CA ASP A 485 1.86 -3.98 32.07
C ASP A 485 1.33 -4.38 30.68
N VAL A 486 0.92 -5.64 30.52
CA VAL A 486 0.48 -6.21 29.24
C VAL A 486 -0.81 -7.01 29.42
N VAL A 487 -1.67 -6.95 28.43
CA VAL A 487 -2.87 -7.79 28.33
C VAL A 487 -2.46 -9.09 27.63
N GLU A 488 -2.47 -10.20 28.35
CA GLU A 488 -2.03 -11.51 27.84
C GLU A 488 -3.16 -12.20 27.06
N GLN A 489 -2.83 -12.73 25.87
CA GLN A 489 -3.71 -13.57 25.07
C GLN A 489 -2.92 -14.74 24.45
N ILE A 490 -2.89 -15.86 25.17
CA ILE A 490 -2.12 -17.08 24.86
C ILE A 490 -3.00 -18.31 24.57
N ILE A 491 -4.29 -18.30 24.91
CA ILE A 491 -5.20 -19.43 24.67
C ILE A 491 -5.70 -19.39 23.23
N ARG A 492 -5.55 -20.50 22.51
CA ARG A 492 -6.04 -20.63 21.13
C ARG A 492 -7.48 -21.16 21.13
N PRO A 493 -8.38 -20.63 20.29
CA PRO A 493 -9.76 -21.12 20.19
C PRO A 493 -9.89 -22.63 19.94
N THR A 494 -8.95 -23.22 19.19
CA THR A 494 -8.94 -24.65 18.85
C THR A 494 -8.27 -25.53 19.91
N GLY A 495 -7.84 -24.97 21.05
CA GLY A 495 -7.08 -25.66 22.09
C GLY A 495 -5.64 -26.01 21.71
N LEU A 496 -5.15 -25.53 20.56
CA LEU A 496 -3.76 -25.77 20.16
C LEU A 496 -2.77 -25.16 21.16
N VAL A 497 -1.71 -25.91 21.44
CA VAL A 497 -0.70 -25.57 22.43
C VAL A 497 0.62 -25.18 21.77
N ASP A 498 1.42 -24.39 22.47
CA ASP A 498 2.79 -24.07 22.09
C ASP A 498 3.62 -25.37 21.99
N PRO A 499 4.55 -25.49 21.02
CA PRO A 499 5.20 -26.76 20.68
C PRO A 499 6.14 -27.26 21.78
N GLU A 500 6.40 -28.57 21.78
CA GLU A 500 7.48 -29.14 22.59
C GLU A 500 8.85 -28.77 21.99
N ILE A 501 9.82 -28.45 22.85
CA ILE A 501 11.17 -28.07 22.46
C ILE A 501 12.14 -29.19 22.81
N GLU A 502 12.94 -29.62 21.83
CA GLU A 502 14.09 -30.51 22.03
C GLU A 502 15.40 -29.79 21.71
N ILE A 503 16.42 -30.00 22.53
CA ILE A 503 17.77 -29.51 22.27
C ILE A 503 18.64 -30.70 21.85
N HIS A 504 19.27 -30.59 20.69
CA HIS A 504 20.19 -31.59 20.15
C HIS A 504 21.59 -30.99 19.91
N PRO A 505 22.68 -31.77 20.07
CA PRO A 505 24.01 -31.30 19.77
C PRO A 505 24.17 -30.82 18.32
N ALA A 506 25.00 -29.81 18.07
CA ALA A 506 25.27 -29.36 16.69
C ALA A 506 26.04 -30.44 15.89
N ARG A 507 26.80 -31.30 16.59
CA ARG A 507 27.48 -32.44 15.98
C ARG A 507 26.48 -33.47 15.47
N GLY A 508 26.50 -33.72 14.16
CA GLY A 508 25.60 -34.68 13.53
C GLY A 508 24.22 -34.11 13.18
N GLN A 509 24.01 -32.79 13.34
CA GLN A 509 22.72 -32.13 13.14
C GLN A 509 22.07 -32.41 11.78
N VAL A 510 22.85 -32.49 10.70
CA VAL A 510 22.31 -32.73 9.34
C VAL A 510 21.75 -34.14 9.19
N ALA A 511 22.39 -35.14 9.81
CA ALA A 511 21.92 -36.52 9.76
C ALA A 511 20.61 -36.70 10.54
N ASP A 512 20.54 -36.14 11.74
CA ASP A 512 19.32 -36.13 12.56
C ASP A 512 18.19 -35.34 11.88
N LEU A 513 18.50 -34.17 11.32
CA LEU A 513 17.57 -33.35 10.55
C LEU A 513 16.95 -34.15 9.39
N MET A 514 17.77 -34.83 8.59
CA MET A 514 17.29 -35.64 7.47
C MET A 514 16.30 -36.72 7.90
N GLU A 515 16.62 -37.45 8.97
CA GLU A 515 15.76 -38.52 9.47
C GLU A 515 14.40 -37.95 9.93
N ARG A 516 14.42 -36.82 10.64
CA ARG A 516 13.19 -36.15 11.07
C ARG A 516 12.37 -35.63 9.90
N CYS A 517 13.01 -34.99 8.92
CA CYS A 517 12.34 -34.52 7.71
C CYS A 517 11.67 -35.69 6.96
N ARG A 518 12.34 -36.85 6.82
CA ARG A 518 11.75 -38.04 6.19
C ARG A 518 10.52 -38.53 6.94
N LYS A 519 10.61 -38.68 8.26
CA LYS A 519 9.46 -39.10 9.10
C LYS A 519 8.26 -38.16 8.97
N ARG A 520 8.49 -36.85 8.87
CA ARG A 520 7.43 -35.86 8.65
C ARG A 520 6.82 -35.94 7.26
N ALA A 521 7.66 -36.08 6.23
CA ALA A 521 7.20 -36.25 4.86
C ALA A 521 6.35 -37.53 4.69
N GLU A 522 6.74 -38.64 5.32
CA GLU A 522 5.96 -39.90 5.33
C GLU A 522 4.56 -39.73 5.97
N GLN A 523 4.43 -38.81 6.92
CA GLN A 523 3.15 -38.47 7.57
C GLN A 523 2.35 -37.42 6.78
N GLY A 524 2.86 -36.95 5.64
CA GLY A 524 2.24 -35.88 4.85
C GLY A 524 2.33 -34.51 5.51
N GLU A 525 3.21 -34.32 6.50
CA GLU A 525 3.44 -33.07 7.21
C GLU A 525 4.60 -32.27 6.59
N ARG A 526 4.77 -31.01 6.99
CA ARG A 526 5.83 -30.11 6.48
C ARG A 526 6.84 -29.75 7.56
N THR A 527 8.07 -29.48 7.12
CA THR A 527 9.17 -29.07 7.99
C THR A 527 9.73 -27.71 7.57
N LEU A 528 9.91 -26.82 8.54
CA LEU A 528 10.68 -25.58 8.35
C LEU A 528 12.06 -25.73 8.98
N VAL A 529 13.10 -25.30 8.27
CA VAL A 529 14.48 -25.31 8.76
C VAL A 529 15.01 -23.89 8.69
N THR A 530 15.55 -23.38 9.80
CA THR A 530 16.19 -22.07 9.83
C THR A 530 17.70 -22.19 9.92
N ALA A 531 18.41 -21.52 9.02
CA ALA A 531 19.87 -21.44 8.99
C ALA A 531 20.33 -19.98 9.12
N LEU A 532 21.63 -19.74 9.34
CA LEU A 532 22.16 -18.39 9.58
C LEU A 532 22.54 -17.62 8.31
N THR A 533 22.85 -18.31 7.22
CA THR A 533 23.38 -17.68 5.99
C THR A 533 22.67 -18.20 4.74
N LYS A 534 22.59 -17.35 3.71
CA LYS A 534 21.98 -17.71 2.41
C LYS A 534 22.65 -18.93 1.79
N ARG A 535 23.98 -18.90 1.75
CA ARG A 535 24.82 -20.00 1.28
C ARG A 535 24.53 -21.31 2.02
N LEU A 536 24.41 -21.28 3.35
CA LEU A 536 24.06 -22.48 4.10
C LEU A 536 22.65 -22.98 3.78
N CYS A 537 21.68 -22.08 3.53
CA CYS A 537 20.35 -22.50 3.06
C CYS A 537 20.41 -23.20 1.70
N GLU A 538 21.15 -22.64 0.75
CA GLU A 538 21.32 -23.19 -0.61
C GLU A 538 22.06 -24.53 -0.58
N ASP A 539 23.21 -24.59 0.12
CA ASP A 539 24.05 -25.78 0.26
C ASP A 539 23.27 -26.90 0.95
N LEU A 540 22.56 -26.60 2.04
CA LEU A 540 21.74 -27.58 2.76
C LEU A 540 20.58 -28.07 1.91
N SER A 541 19.91 -27.19 1.16
CA SER A 541 18.78 -27.58 0.31
C SER A 541 19.24 -28.48 -0.82
N THR A 542 20.38 -28.17 -1.43
CA THR A 542 21.02 -29.02 -2.46
C THR A 542 21.32 -30.40 -1.90
N TYR A 543 21.97 -30.46 -0.73
CA TYR A 543 22.30 -31.72 -0.07
C TYR A 543 21.04 -32.55 0.28
N LEU A 544 20.02 -31.93 0.89
CA LEU A 544 18.76 -32.63 1.22
C LEU A 544 18.07 -33.15 -0.03
N HIS A 545 18.12 -32.40 -1.14
CA HIS A 545 17.56 -32.81 -2.42
C HIS A 545 18.27 -34.04 -3.01
N GLU A 546 19.61 -34.04 -3.01
CA GLU A 546 20.43 -35.19 -3.44
C GLU A 546 20.16 -36.45 -2.61
N GLN A 547 19.80 -36.28 -1.33
CA GLN A 547 19.41 -37.36 -0.42
C GLN A 547 17.94 -37.79 -0.53
N GLY A 548 17.24 -37.31 -1.56
CA GLY A 548 15.89 -37.73 -1.95
C GLY A 548 14.73 -36.98 -1.29
N LEU A 549 14.98 -35.88 -0.58
CA LEU A 549 13.92 -35.05 0.00
C LEU A 549 13.42 -34.01 -1.01
N ARG A 550 12.10 -33.73 -0.98
CA ARG A 550 11.52 -32.63 -1.74
C ARG A 550 11.68 -31.35 -0.93
N VAL A 551 12.62 -30.51 -1.34
CA VAL A 551 13.06 -29.33 -0.58
C VAL A 551 13.20 -28.11 -1.48
N ARG A 552 12.90 -26.94 -0.92
CA ARG A 552 13.20 -25.62 -1.51
C ARG A 552 13.86 -24.73 -0.45
N TYR A 553 14.53 -23.68 -0.89
CA TYR A 553 15.06 -22.65 0.01
C TYR A 553 14.31 -21.32 -0.11
N LEU A 554 14.41 -20.50 0.94
CA LEU A 554 13.84 -19.15 0.99
C LEU A 554 14.80 -18.15 1.66
N HIS A 555 15.31 -17.20 0.88
CA HIS A 555 16.19 -16.13 1.37
C HIS A 555 15.91 -14.78 0.70
N SER A 556 16.60 -13.71 1.10
CA SER A 556 16.21 -12.33 0.75
C SER A 556 16.34 -11.93 -0.73
N GLU A 557 17.04 -12.70 -1.57
CA GLU A 557 17.15 -12.43 -3.02
C GLU A 557 15.98 -12.98 -3.84
N ILE A 558 15.12 -13.81 -3.24
CA ILE A 558 13.91 -14.30 -3.91
C ILE A 558 12.87 -13.18 -3.87
N GLU A 559 12.37 -12.82 -5.06
CA GLU A 559 11.36 -11.79 -5.23
C GLU A 559 10.07 -12.14 -4.49
N THR A 560 9.38 -11.14 -3.95
CA THR A 560 8.20 -11.32 -3.08
C THR A 560 7.13 -12.25 -3.69
N LEU A 561 6.94 -12.19 -5.00
CA LEU A 561 5.97 -13.03 -5.72
C LEU A 561 6.39 -14.50 -5.72
N ASP A 562 7.64 -14.78 -6.08
CA ASP A 562 8.20 -16.14 -6.04
C ASP A 562 8.15 -16.71 -4.62
N ARG A 563 8.33 -15.87 -3.58
CA ARG A 563 8.17 -16.31 -2.18
C ARG A 563 6.76 -16.84 -1.92
N MET A 564 5.74 -16.12 -2.41
CA MET A 564 4.34 -16.50 -2.22
C MET A 564 4.03 -17.81 -2.94
N GLU A 565 4.59 -18.02 -4.13
CA GLU A 565 4.47 -19.27 -4.87
C GLU A 565 5.15 -20.43 -4.13
N ILE A 566 6.40 -20.26 -3.69
CA ILE A 566 7.13 -21.27 -2.91
C ILE A 566 6.35 -21.66 -1.65
N LEU A 567 5.79 -20.69 -0.93
CA LEU A 567 5.03 -20.98 0.29
C LEU A 567 3.69 -21.64 0.00
N ARG A 568 3.04 -21.29 -1.11
CA ARG A 568 1.84 -22.00 -1.58
C ARG A 568 2.17 -23.45 -1.94
N ASP A 569 3.26 -23.68 -2.65
CA ASP A 569 3.73 -25.00 -3.07
C ASP A 569 4.08 -25.90 -1.88
N LEU A 570 4.62 -25.31 -0.79
CA LEU A 570 4.79 -26.01 0.49
C LEU A 570 3.44 -26.49 1.03
N ARG A 571 2.42 -25.63 1.02
CA ARG A 571 1.07 -25.96 1.52
C ARG A 571 0.38 -27.02 0.67
N THR A 572 0.45 -26.91 -0.66
CA THR A 572 -0.14 -27.89 -1.58
C THR A 572 0.62 -29.22 -1.57
N GLY A 573 1.83 -29.25 -1.03
CA GLY A 573 2.63 -30.47 -0.91
C GLY A 573 3.42 -30.83 -2.15
N GLU A 574 3.73 -29.85 -3.00
CA GLU A 574 4.71 -30.00 -4.08
C GLU A 574 6.08 -30.36 -3.51
N PHE A 575 6.40 -29.83 -2.32
CA PHE A 575 7.58 -30.20 -1.54
C PHE A 575 7.28 -30.22 -0.03
N ASP A 576 8.18 -30.84 0.74
CA ASP A 576 7.95 -31.17 2.16
C ASP A 576 8.78 -30.31 3.13
N VAL A 577 9.93 -29.82 2.68
CA VAL A 577 10.92 -29.12 3.53
C VAL A 577 11.23 -27.74 2.96
N LEU A 578 11.13 -26.70 3.79
CA LEU A 578 11.57 -25.35 3.43
C LEU A 578 12.75 -24.92 4.31
N VAL A 579 13.88 -24.58 3.68
CA VAL A 579 15.07 -24.08 4.36
C VAL A 579 15.18 -22.57 4.17
N GLY A 580 15.24 -21.77 5.22
CA GLY A 580 15.41 -20.33 5.06
C GLY A 580 16.22 -19.66 6.15
N VAL A 581 16.64 -18.42 5.89
CA VAL A 581 17.40 -17.64 6.88
C VAL A 581 16.45 -17.02 7.90
N ASN A 582 15.46 -16.28 7.39
CA ASN A 582 14.45 -15.61 8.18
C ASN A 582 13.07 -15.89 7.60
N LEU A 583 12.49 -17.01 8.04
CA LEU A 583 11.13 -17.44 7.68
C LEU A 583 10.04 -16.69 8.48
N LEU A 584 10.40 -15.59 9.15
CA LEU A 584 9.50 -14.83 10.02
C LEU A 584 8.75 -13.72 9.27
N ARG A 585 9.13 -13.42 8.02
CA ARG A 585 8.70 -12.19 7.35
C ARG A 585 7.31 -12.25 6.70
N GLU A 586 6.86 -13.41 6.20
CA GLU A 586 5.74 -13.39 5.24
C GLU A 586 4.34 -13.34 5.85
N GLY A 587 4.19 -13.36 7.18
CA GLY A 587 2.85 -13.38 7.79
C GLY A 587 2.03 -14.64 7.48
N LEU A 588 2.62 -15.62 6.78
CA LEU A 588 1.88 -16.78 6.30
C LEU A 588 1.65 -17.81 7.40
N ASP A 589 0.40 -18.28 7.40
CA ASP A 589 -0.15 -19.31 8.26
C ASP A 589 0.05 -20.67 7.58
N LEU A 590 0.81 -21.57 8.22
CA LEU A 590 1.18 -22.90 7.69
C LEU A 590 0.73 -24.01 8.65
N PRO A 591 -0.57 -24.37 8.71
CA PRO A 591 -1.05 -25.44 9.59
C PRO A 591 -0.46 -26.82 9.26
N GLU A 592 0.03 -27.00 8.03
CA GLU A 592 0.65 -28.23 7.55
C GLU A 592 2.05 -28.46 8.15
N VAL A 593 2.66 -27.43 8.76
CA VAL A 593 3.96 -27.53 9.42
C VAL A 593 3.81 -28.14 10.81
N SER A 594 4.50 -29.26 11.06
CA SER A 594 4.54 -29.92 12.37
C SER A 594 5.95 -29.94 12.99
N LEU A 595 6.98 -29.54 12.24
CA LEU A 595 8.36 -29.54 12.71
C LEU A 595 9.07 -28.25 12.32
N VAL A 596 9.69 -27.60 13.31
CA VAL A 596 10.61 -26.48 13.09
C VAL A 596 11.99 -26.85 13.61
N CYS A 597 12.99 -26.81 12.75
CA CYS A 597 14.38 -27.08 13.07
C CYS A 597 15.20 -25.79 13.03
N ILE A 598 15.84 -25.44 14.14
CA ILE A 598 16.67 -24.23 14.28
C ILE A 598 18.13 -24.67 14.34
N LEU A 599 18.86 -24.53 13.23
CA LEU A 599 20.29 -24.83 13.17
C LEU A 599 21.09 -23.74 13.89
N ASP A 600 22.22 -24.10 14.47
CA ASP A 600 23.13 -23.15 15.14
C ASP A 600 22.38 -22.24 16.13
N ALA A 601 21.52 -22.83 16.96
CA ALA A 601 20.64 -22.11 17.88
C ALA A 601 21.41 -21.32 18.96
N ASP A 602 22.66 -21.73 19.24
CA ASP A 602 23.55 -21.10 20.23
C ASP A 602 24.41 -19.95 19.68
N LYS A 603 24.27 -19.62 18.39
CA LYS A 603 24.96 -18.48 17.78
C LYS A 603 24.17 -17.21 17.99
N GLU A 604 24.49 -16.52 19.08
CA GLU A 604 23.86 -15.25 19.43
C GLU A 604 23.97 -14.21 18.30
N GLY A 605 22.91 -13.42 18.17
CA GLY A 605 22.75 -12.44 17.11
C GLY A 605 21.27 -12.20 16.83
N PHE A 606 20.99 -11.36 15.83
CA PHE A 606 19.61 -10.98 15.50
C PHE A 606 18.69 -12.20 15.30
N LEU A 607 19.11 -13.18 14.48
CA LEU A 607 18.33 -14.37 14.12
C LEU A 607 18.14 -15.38 15.27
N ARG A 608 18.86 -15.21 16.38
CA ARG A 608 18.83 -16.09 17.57
C ARG A 608 18.60 -15.30 18.86
N SER A 609 18.01 -14.10 18.73
CA SER A 609 17.47 -13.36 19.87
C SER A 609 16.26 -14.11 20.46
N ALA A 610 15.94 -13.87 21.73
CA ALA A 610 14.77 -14.49 22.38
C ALA A 610 13.48 -14.25 21.56
N THR A 611 13.30 -13.02 21.07
CA THR A 611 12.21 -12.63 20.17
C THR A 611 12.18 -13.47 18.90
N SER A 612 13.29 -13.58 18.17
CA SER A 612 13.34 -14.36 16.92
C SER A 612 13.11 -15.85 17.16
N LEU A 613 13.64 -16.41 18.25
CA LEU A 613 13.43 -17.81 18.61
C LEU A 613 11.95 -18.09 18.91
N ILE A 614 11.31 -17.29 19.77
CA ILE A 614 9.87 -17.42 20.08
C ILE A 614 9.03 -17.37 18.79
N GLN A 615 9.34 -16.45 17.88
CA GLN A 615 8.62 -16.36 16.61
C GLN A 615 8.85 -17.56 15.68
N GLN A 616 10.08 -18.10 15.61
CA GLN A 616 10.38 -19.28 14.80
C GLN A 616 9.61 -20.49 15.33
N MET A 617 9.60 -20.67 16.65
CA MET A 617 8.83 -21.73 17.32
C MET A 617 7.33 -21.57 17.10
N GLY A 618 6.83 -20.33 17.15
CA GLY A 618 5.43 -20.01 16.88
C GLY A 618 4.93 -20.39 15.49
N ARG A 619 5.82 -20.66 14.52
CA ARG A 619 5.45 -21.20 13.20
C ARG A 619 4.96 -22.64 13.26
N ALA A 620 5.41 -23.42 14.24
CA ALA A 620 4.92 -24.78 14.45
C ALA A 620 3.52 -24.77 15.12
N ALA A 621 3.20 -23.78 15.94
CA ALA A 621 2.09 -23.82 16.92
C ALA A 621 0.65 -23.89 16.36
N ARG A 622 0.48 -24.25 15.09
CA ARG A 622 -0.80 -24.39 14.39
C ARG A 622 -1.17 -25.84 14.09
N ASN A 623 -0.32 -26.78 14.48
CA ASN A 623 -0.51 -28.22 14.29
C ASN A 623 -0.54 -28.95 15.66
N VAL A 624 -1.28 -30.05 15.78
CA VAL A 624 -1.31 -30.85 17.01
C VAL A 624 -0.02 -31.64 17.25
N HIS A 625 0.72 -31.98 16.20
CA HIS A 625 1.98 -32.75 16.23
C HIS A 625 3.23 -31.87 16.32
N SER A 626 3.04 -30.60 16.67
CA SER A 626 4.05 -29.54 16.60
C SER A 626 5.22 -29.78 17.52
N LYS A 627 6.41 -29.72 16.94
CA LYS A 627 7.68 -29.88 17.65
C LYS A 627 8.74 -28.91 17.13
N VAL A 628 9.60 -28.47 18.03
CA VAL A 628 10.77 -27.64 17.74
C VAL A 628 12.02 -28.41 18.10
N VAL A 629 13.01 -28.41 17.22
CA VAL A 629 14.34 -28.95 17.49
C VAL A 629 15.36 -27.82 17.35
N MET A 630 16.08 -27.53 18.43
CA MET A 630 17.15 -26.55 18.48
C MET A 630 18.50 -27.28 18.47
N TYR A 631 19.30 -27.09 17.42
CA TYR A 631 20.63 -27.67 17.34
C TYR A 631 21.65 -26.70 17.93
N ALA A 632 22.22 -27.06 19.08
CA ALA A 632 23.10 -26.21 19.88
C ALA A 632 24.03 -27.07 20.75
N ASP A 633 25.26 -26.60 20.98
CA ASP A 633 26.19 -27.24 21.90
C ASP A 633 26.08 -26.66 23.33
N LYS A 634 25.49 -25.46 23.47
CA LYS A 634 25.23 -24.79 24.75
C LYS A 634 23.87 -24.09 24.74
N VAL A 635 23.24 -23.94 25.91
CA VAL A 635 22.04 -23.11 26.07
C VAL A 635 22.46 -21.66 26.35
N THR A 636 22.12 -20.74 25.47
CA THR A 636 22.40 -19.30 25.65
C THR A 636 21.29 -18.63 26.48
N PRO A 637 21.52 -17.42 27.03
CA PRO A 637 20.48 -16.68 27.74
C PRO A 637 19.23 -16.41 26.87
N ALA A 638 19.43 -16.14 25.58
CA ALA A 638 18.34 -15.95 24.62
C ALA A 638 17.54 -17.23 24.38
N MET A 639 18.21 -18.39 24.32
CA MET A 639 17.54 -19.69 24.25
C MET A 639 16.73 -19.96 25.50
N GLN A 640 17.33 -19.78 26.69
CA GLN A 640 16.65 -20.03 27.95
C GLN A 640 15.38 -19.18 28.09
N ALA A 641 15.46 -17.87 27.83
CA ALA A 641 14.30 -16.99 27.88
C ALA A 641 13.19 -17.39 26.89
N ALA A 642 13.55 -17.89 25.71
CA ALA A 642 12.60 -18.38 24.72
C ALA A 642 11.94 -19.69 25.15
N ILE A 643 12.72 -20.64 25.69
CA ILE A 643 12.24 -21.93 26.21
C ILE A 643 11.28 -21.70 27.37
N ASP A 644 11.69 -20.91 28.37
CA ASP A 644 10.90 -20.63 29.57
C ASP A 644 9.53 -20.03 29.20
N GLU A 645 9.50 -19.09 28.25
CA GLU A 645 8.25 -18.47 27.82
C GLU A 645 7.34 -19.43 27.03
N THR A 646 7.91 -20.28 26.17
CA THR A 646 7.13 -21.30 25.44
C THR A 646 6.58 -22.37 26.39
N GLU A 647 7.36 -22.83 27.36
CA GLU A 647 6.90 -23.81 28.37
C GLU A 647 5.83 -23.22 29.27
N ARG A 648 6.01 -21.98 29.78
CA ARG A 648 4.99 -21.28 30.57
C ARG A 648 3.66 -21.16 29.83
N ARG A 649 3.69 -20.81 28.53
CA ARG A 649 2.48 -20.73 27.69
C ARG A 649 1.83 -22.11 27.54
N ARG A 650 2.63 -23.13 27.21
CA ARG A 650 2.17 -24.50 27.02
C ARG A 650 1.48 -25.04 28.28
N GLU A 651 2.06 -24.83 29.46
CA GLU A 651 1.48 -25.26 30.74
C GLU A 651 0.10 -24.62 30.98
N LYS A 652 -0.03 -23.30 30.80
CA LYS A 652 -1.31 -22.60 30.94
C LYS A 652 -2.35 -23.09 29.93
N GLN A 653 -1.96 -23.30 28.68
CA GLN A 653 -2.86 -23.80 27.63
C GLN A 653 -3.34 -25.22 27.92
N LEU A 654 -2.45 -26.11 28.38
CA LEU A 654 -2.82 -27.47 28.79
C LEU A 654 -3.77 -27.47 29.99
N ALA A 655 -3.50 -26.65 31.00
CA ALA A 655 -4.38 -26.51 32.16
C ALA A 655 -5.78 -26.02 31.76
N TYR A 656 -5.86 -25.00 30.90
CA TYR A 656 -7.12 -24.48 30.37
C TYR A 656 -7.89 -25.56 29.59
N ASN A 657 -7.19 -26.31 28.72
CA ASN A 657 -7.81 -27.39 27.94
C ASN A 657 -8.38 -28.49 28.84
N ILE A 658 -7.67 -28.88 29.89
CA ILE A 658 -8.13 -29.89 30.86
C ILE A 658 -9.37 -29.37 31.60
N GLU A 659 -9.34 -28.14 32.10
CA GLU A 659 -10.44 -27.52 32.83
C GLU A 659 -11.72 -27.41 31.99
N HIS A 660 -11.58 -27.11 30.69
CA HIS A 660 -12.69 -26.86 29.78
C HIS A 660 -13.05 -28.06 28.88
N GLY A 661 -12.38 -29.21 29.05
CA GLY A 661 -12.62 -30.42 28.25
C GLY A 661 -12.34 -30.24 26.76
N ILE A 662 -11.34 -29.43 26.40
CA ILE A 662 -10.99 -29.12 25.00
C ILE A 662 -9.94 -30.09 24.49
N THR A 663 -10.23 -30.75 23.36
CA THR A 663 -9.25 -31.54 22.63
C THR A 663 -8.60 -30.68 21.54
N PRO A 664 -7.27 -30.50 21.53
CA PRO A 664 -6.58 -29.70 20.52
C PRO A 664 -6.87 -30.18 19.09
N THR A 665 -7.18 -29.25 18.19
CA THR A 665 -7.44 -29.56 16.77
C THR A 665 -6.62 -28.66 15.84
N THR A 666 -5.98 -29.27 14.83
CA THR A 666 -5.23 -28.56 13.80
C THR A 666 -6.18 -27.69 12.97
N ILE A 667 -5.81 -26.43 12.76
CA ILE A 667 -6.59 -25.49 11.95
C ILE A 667 -6.54 -25.94 10.49
N ARG A 668 -7.70 -26.00 9.82
CA ARG A 668 -7.77 -26.19 8.36
C ARG A 668 -8.15 -24.87 7.72
N SER A 669 -7.20 -24.20 7.06
CA SER A 669 -7.45 -22.93 6.37
C SER A 669 -7.46 -23.13 4.85
N ALA A 670 -8.42 -22.50 4.17
CA ALA A 670 -8.44 -22.49 2.71
C ALA A 670 -7.22 -21.73 2.17
N ILE A 671 -6.67 -22.21 1.05
CA ILE A 671 -5.62 -21.50 0.31
C ILE A 671 -6.31 -20.38 -0.49
N LYS A 672 -6.54 -19.22 0.14
CA LYS A 672 -7.08 -18.03 -0.53
C LYS A 672 -6.02 -17.40 -1.45
N ARG A 673 -6.46 -16.81 -2.57
CA ARG A 673 -5.61 -15.93 -3.40
C ARG A 673 -5.57 -14.57 -2.73
N GLY A 674 -4.38 -14.03 -2.44
CA GLY A 674 -4.25 -12.72 -1.78
C GLY A 674 -4.58 -11.55 -2.71
N LEU A 675 -4.99 -10.42 -2.14
CA LEU A 675 -5.36 -9.18 -2.82
C LEU A 675 -4.35 -8.73 -3.88
N GLU A 676 -3.04 -8.81 -3.60
CA GLU A 676 -2.00 -8.41 -4.55
C GLU A 676 -2.05 -9.24 -5.85
N LEU A 677 -2.32 -10.55 -5.72
CA LEU A 677 -2.48 -11.45 -6.86
C LEU A 677 -3.78 -11.15 -7.62
N GLU A 678 -4.86 -10.81 -6.91
CA GLU A 678 -6.14 -10.43 -7.51
C GLU A 678 -6.06 -9.11 -8.27
N LEU A 679 -5.45 -8.07 -7.69
CA LEU A 679 -5.25 -6.77 -8.34
C LEU A 679 -4.40 -6.93 -9.60
N ARG A 680 -3.35 -7.74 -9.55
CA ARG A 680 -2.54 -8.03 -10.73
C ARG A 680 -3.30 -8.84 -11.79
N ALA A 681 -4.11 -9.81 -11.38
CA ALA A 681 -4.95 -10.57 -12.30
C ALA A 681 -6.01 -9.67 -12.98
N GLN A 682 -6.62 -8.75 -12.23
CA GLN A 682 -7.54 -7.74 -12.78
C GLN A 682 -6.83 -6.80 -13.75
N ARG A 683 -5.61 -6.36 -13.43
CA ARG A 683 -4.79 -5.54 -14.33
C ARG A 683 -4.45 -6.30 -15.62
N THR A 684 -4.00 -7.55 -15.52
CA THR A 684 -3.69 -8.40 -16.68
C THR A 684 -4.93 -8.60 -17.54
N ALA A 685 -6.10 -8.81 -16.92
CA ALA A 685 -7.37 -8.92 -17.65
C ALA A 685 -7.80 -7.61 -18.29
N ARG A 686 -7.58 -6.45 -17.64
CA ARG A 686 -7.84 -5.12 -18.23
C ARG A 686 -6.92 -4.84 -19.40
N GLU A 687 -5.62 -5.13 -19.26
CA GLU A 687 -4.62 -4.98 -20.32
C GLU A 687 -4.96 -5.85 -21.53
N ALA A 688 -5.41 -7.09 -21.31
CA ALA A 688 -5.87 -8.01 -22.37
C ALA A 688 -7.20 -7.59 -23.03
N VAL A 689 -8.01 -6.74 -22.40
CA VAL A 689 -9.26 -6.19 -22.97
C VAL A 689 -9.00 -4.87 -23.71
N LEU A 690 -7.96 -4.14 -23.33
CA LEU A 690 -7.54 -2.87 -23.96
C LEU A 690 -6.62 -3.08 -25.17
N SER A 691 -6.05 -4.28 -25.34
CA SER A 691 -5.20 -4.64 -26.49
C SER A 691 -6.00 -5.06 -27.73
N ASP A 692 -6.93 -4.23 -28.20
CA ASP A 692 -7.36 -4.32 -29.61
C ASP A 692 -6.35 -3.56 -30.49
N GLU A 693 -5.12 -4.07 -30.59
CA GLU A 693 -4.13 -3.65 -31.59
C GLU A 693 -3.19 -4.82 -32.00
N PRO A 694 -3.13 -5.25 -33.29
CA PRO A 694 -2.55 -6.55 -33.66
C PRO A 694 -1.01 -6.58 -33.79
N ALA A 695 -0.34 -5.45 -33.62
CA ALA A 695 1.08 -5.31 -33.98
C ALA A 695 2.04 -5.74 -32.86
N TYR A 696 1.65 -5.62 -31.58
CA TYR A 696 2.50 -5.97 -30.44
C TYR A 696 2.34 -7.46 -30.02
N GLU A 697 1.14 -8.01 -30.17
CA GLU A 697 0.80 -9.37 -29.73
C GLU A 697 1.45 -10.48 -30.58
N LYS A 698 1.71 -10.24 -31.87
CA LYS A 698 2.29 -11.25 -32.77
C LYS A 698 3.72 -11.62 -32.38
N ALA A 699 4.54 -10.63 -32.00
CA ALA A 699 5.92 -10.88 -31.61
C ALA A 699 6.00 -11.63 -30.27
N GLU A 700 5.12 -11.28 -29.32
CA GLU A 700 5.09 -11.93 -28.01
C GLU A 700 4.51 -13.35 -28.08
N LEU A 701 3.45 -13.55 -28.87
CA LEU A 701 2.85 -14.87 -29.10
C LEU A 701 3.81 -15.82 -29.83
N VAL A 702 4.58 -15.31 -30.79
CA VAL A 702 5.65 -16.07 -31.45
C VAL A 702 6.71 -16.51 -30.44
N ARG A 703 7.14 -15.61 -29.55
CA ARG A 703 8.12 -15.92 -28.49
C ARG A 703 7.61 -17.01 -27.54
N MET A 704 6.35 -16.92 -27.10
CA MET A 704 5.74 -17.92 -26.21
C MET A 704 5.63 -19.30 -26.88
N LEU A 705 5.23 -19.34 -28.15
CA LEU A 705 5.13 -20.61 -28.90
C LEU A 705 6.50 -21.22 -29.20
N GLU A 706 7.54 -20.40 -29.39
CA GLU A 706 8.93 -20.85 -29.53
C GLU A 706 9.47 -21.44 -28.22
N GLU A 707 9.21 -20.80 -27.07
CA GLU A 707 9.55 -21.33 -25.75
C GLU A 707 8.82 -22.66 -25.47
N GLU A 708 7.52 -22.77 -25.78
CA GLU A 708 6.77 -24.02 -25.61
C GLU A 708 7.23 -25.12 -26.58
N MET A 709 7.64 -24.75 -27.80
CA MET A 709 8.22 -25.67 -28.79
C MET A 709 9.55 -26.26 -28.29
N LEU A 710 10.43 -25.42 -27.73
CA LEU A 710 11.72 -25.86 -27.17
C LEU A 710 11.52 -26.78 -25.96
N ALA A 711 10.62 -26.41 -25.05
CA ALA A 711 10.26 -27.25 -23.90
C ALA A 711 9.61 -28.59 -24.31
N ALA A 712 8.86 -28.63 -25.42
CA ALA A 712 8.33 -29.88 -25.98
C ALA A 712 9.45 -30.74 -26.62
N ALA A 713 10.44 -30.11 -27.27
CA ALA A 713 11.59 -30.81 -27.82
C ALA A 713 12.50 -31.41 -26.74
N GLU A 714 12.73 -30.68 -25.63
CA GLU A 714 13.49 -31.17 -24.47
C GLU A 714 12.81 -32.36 -23.79
N ARG A 715 11.47 -32.41 -23.80
CA ARG A 715 10.67 -33.55 -23.33
C ARG A 715 10.51 -34.68 -24.34
N LEU A 716 11.20 -34.61 -25.49
CA LEU A 716 11.15 -35.58 -26.60
C LEU A 716 9.76 -35.74 -27.24
N GLU A 717 8.88 -34.75 -27.09
CA GLU A 717 7.53 -34.71 -27.68
C GLU A 717 7.56 -34.11 -29.10
N PHE A 718 8.26 -34.78 -30.01
CA PHE A 718 8.59 -34.23 -31.33
C PHE A 718 7.37 -33.86 -32.20
N GLU A 719 6.25 -34.57 -32.07
CA GLU A 719 5.01 -34.24 -32.79
C GLU A 719 4.40 -32.92 -32.32
N LYS A 720 4.46 -32.64 -31.01
CA LYS A 720 3.99 -31.38 -30.42
C LYS A 720 4.91 -30.22 -30.82
N ALA A 721 6.23 -30.43 -30.73
CA ALA A 721 7.21 -29.45 -31.19
C ALA A 721 7.06 -29.12 -32.68
N ALA A 722 6.80 -30.12 -33.54
CA ALA A 722 6.55 -29.91 -34.96
C ALA A 722 5.29 -29.07 -35.23
N ARG A 723 4.19 -29.33 -34.50
CA ARG A 723 2.96 -28.53 -34.60
C ARG A 723 3.17 -27.08 -34.18
N LEU A 724 3.86 -26.86 -33.06
CA LEU A 724 4.16 -25.51 -32.55
C LEU A 724 5.08 -24.75 -33.51
N ARG A 725 6.09 -25.41 -34.09
CA ARG A 725 6.97 -24.82 -35.12
C ARG A 725 6.18 -24.36 -36.35
N ASP A 726 5.25 -25.18 -36.82
CA ASP A 726 4.47 -24.87 -38.01
C ASP A 726 3.46 -23.74 -37.73
N GLN A 727 2.95 -23.63 -36.49
CA GLN A 727 2.16 -22.49 -36.03
C GLN A 727 2.98 -21.20 -35.98
N VAL A 728 4.18 -21.23 -35.41
CA VAL A 728 5.12 -20.08 -35.39
C VAL A 728 5.40 -19.58 -36.81
N LYS A 729 5.68 -20.49 -37.76
CA LYS A 729 5.89 -20.11 -39.17
C LYS A 729 4.66 -19.49 -39.81
N SER A 730 3.47 -19.99 -39.51
CA SER A 730 2.22 -19.41 -40.04
C SER A 730 1.95 -18.02 -39.49
N LEU A 731 2.27 -17.79 -38.21
CA LEU A 731 2.10 -16.51 -37.55
C LEU A 731 3.09 -15.48 -38.08
N GLN A 732 4.35 -15.86 -38.28
CA GLN A 732 5.38 -15.01 -38.90
C GLN A 732 5.08 -14.65 -40.37
N ALA A 733 4.36 -15.51 -41.11
CA ALA A 733 4.03 -15.30 -42.52
C ALA A 733 2.81 -14.38 -42.76
N LEU A 734 2.05 -14.02 -41.72
CA LEU A 734 0.96 -13.05 -41.83
C LEU A 734 1.55 -11.62 -41.93
N PRO A 735 1.17 -10.79 -42.91
CA PRO A 735 1.67 -9.41 -43.01
C PRO A 735 1.19 -8.55 -41.84
N ASP A 736 2.02 -7.62 -41.38
CA ASP A 736 1.65 -6.68 -40.32
C ASP A 736 0.57 -5.72 -40.85
N ALA A 737 -0.50 -5.53 -40.06
CA ALA A 737 -1.64 -4.71 -40.46
C ALA A 737 -1.25 -3.23 -40.47
N GLY A 738 -0.81 -2.74 -41.63
CA GLY A 738 -0.38 -1.36 -41.81
C GLY A 738 -0.03 -1.01 -43.25
N ALA A 739 -0.86 -1.40 -44.22
CA ALA A 739 -0.99 -0.73 -45.52
C ALA A 739 -2.12 -1.37 -46.35
N ASP A 740 -2.92 -0.49 -46.95
CA ASP A 740 -3.92 -0.70 -47.99
C ASP A 740 -5.33 -1.21 -47.64
N ASP A 741 -6.26 -0.33 -48.04
CA ASP A 741 -7.71 -0.33 -47.96
C ASP A 741 -8.31 -1.42 -48.86
N GLU A 742 -8.93 -2.46 -48.30
CA GLU A 742 -10.12 -3.11 -48.90
C GLU A 742 -10.86 -3.97 -47.86
N LYS A 743 -12.10 -3.57 -47.53
CA LYS A 743 -12.96 -4.24 -46.54
C LYS A 743 -13.43 -5.61 -47.05
N MET A 744 -12.97 -6.69 -46.42
CA MET A 744 -13.58 -8.02 -46.56
C MET A 744 -14.63 -8.27 -45.47
N ARG A 745 -15.84 -8.71 -45.84
CA ARG A 745 -16.95 -8.97 -44.88
C ARG A 745 -16.90 -10.41 -44.35
N ARG A 746 -17.29 -10.57 -43.09
CA ARG A 746 -17.32 -11.84 -42.32
C ARG A 746 -18.06 -13.01 -42.99
N SER A 747 -18.91 -12.75 -43.99
CA SER A 747 -19.67 -13.75 -44.76
C SER A 747 -18.84 -14.57 -45.75
N ASP A 748 -17.61 -14.16 -46.09
CA ASP A 748 -16.77 -14.85 -47.08
C ASP A 748 -15.91 -15.97 -46.48
N VAL A 749 -15.79 -16.02 -45.14
CA VAL A 749 -15.00 -17.03 -44.42
C VAL A 749 -15.84 -18.26 -44.05
N GLU A 750 -17.15 -18.11 -43.83
CA GLU A 750 -18.02 -19.23 -43.42
C GLU A 750 -18.30 -20.25 -44.54
N LYS A 751 -18.03 -19.94 -45.81
CA LYS A 751 -18.23 -20.90 -46.92
C LYS A 751 -17.09 -21.93 -47.11
N LYS A 752 -15.97 -21.79 -46.40
CA LYS A 752 -14.81 -22.69 -46.57
C LYS A 752 -14.66 -23.78 -45.49
N ALA A 753 -15.51 -23.78 -44.47
CA ALA A 753 -15.44 -24.74 -43.38
C ALA A 753 -16.77 -25.50 -43.21
N THR A 754 -17.05 -26.46 -44.10
CA THR A 754 -18.01 -27.53 -43.78
C THR A 754 -17.62 -28.82 -44.52
N PRO A 755 -17.55 -29.98 -43.84
CA PRO A 755 -17.15 -31.24 -44.47
C PRO A 755 -18.36 -31.88 -45.17
N GLY A 756 -18.31 -32.00 -46.50
CA GLY A 756 -19.36 -32.64 -47.30
C GLY A 756 -19.29 -34.16 -47.28
N GLY A 757 -20.30 -34.81 -46.69
CA GLY A 757 -20.50 -36.26 -46.71
C GLY A 757 -21.79 -36.70 -47.42
N GLY A 758 -21.66 -37.17 -48.66
CA GLY A 758 -22.41 -38.30 -49.27
C GLY A 758 -23.82 -38.09 -49.87
N ARG A 759 -23.96 -38.26 -51.21
CA ARG A 759 -24.46 -39.50 -51.87
C ARG A 759 -24.53 -39.44 -53.43
N LYS A 760 -23.93 -40.48 -54.02
CA LYS A 760 -23.93 -41.08 -55.39
C LYS A 760 -24.97 -40.66 -56.45
N LYS A 761 -24.51 -40.63 -57.73
CA LYS A 761 -24.93 -41.54 -58.84
C LYS A 761 -24.02 -41.40 -60.11
N PRO A 762 -24.06 -42.32 -61.12
CA PRO A 762 -22.88 -43.11 -61.53
C PRO A 762 -22.40 -42.94 -63.00
N GLY A 763 -21.13 -43.32 -63.26
CA GLY A 763 -20.57 -43.81 -64.55
C GLY A 763 -20.53 -42.82 -65.73
N THR A 764 -19.64 -42.84 -66.72
CA THR A 764 -18.48 -43.65 -67.14
C THR A 764 -17.70 -42.77 -68.19
N PRO A 765 -16.71 -43.26 -68.97
CA PRO A 765 -15.28 -42.97 -68.85
C PRO A 765 -14.69 -42.09 -69.98
N GLY A 766 -13.46 -41.60 -69.81
CA GLY A 766 -12.71 -41.13 -70.98
C GLY A 766 -11.35 -40.50 -70.76
N LYS A 767 -10.30 -41.35 -70.81
CA LYS A 767 -9.02 -41.14 -71.52
C LYS A 767 -8.13 -39.95 -71.06
N ARG A 768 -6.95 -40.26 -70.51
CA ARG A 768 -5.62 -40.21 -71.20
C ARG A 768 -5.18 -38.77 -71.51
N LYS A 769 -3.95 -38.30 -71.26
CA LYS A 769 -2.67 -38.90 -70.84
C LYS A 769 -1.67 -37.71 -70.88
N PHE A 770 -0.56 -37.86 -70.16
CA PHE A 770 0.69 -37.09 -70.30
C PHE A 770 0.64 -35.62 -69.84
N ARG A 771 1.65 -35.10 -69.15
CA ARG A 771 3.00 -35.59 -68.85
C ARG A 771 3.45 -35.02 -67.51
#